data_AF-A0A0E3H9D8-F1
#
_entry.id   AF-A0A0E3H9D8-F1
#
_cell.length_a   1.000
_cell.length_b   1.000
_cell.length_c   1.000
_cell.angle_alpha   90.00
_cell.angle_beta   90.00
_cell.angle_gamma   90.00
#
_symmetry.space_group_name_H-M   'P 1'
#
loop_
_entity.id
_entity.type
_entity.pdbx_description
1 polymer ?
#
loop_
_entity_poly.entity_id
_entity_poly.type
_entity_poly.pdbx_seq_one_letter_code
_entity_poly.pdbx_strand_id
1 'polypeptide(L)'
;MTQKNGYMRYFTKESCYPNQAEAMERIHSAILQEKIVLFEGACGTGKTLSALAPSLSVGKKLNKVVIIVTNVHQQMVQFINEAREISRVNDIKTIVFKGKTSMCPENLDYEECRLKGENTYDLLDLEREISSKEKELKDVYEKHKRTKDPALYALRNELEKELEEARTKAQALRNNSCPKLYEVLRFEGNEFSTWLFSDVRSPEEVLEYAEDRDMCGYELLKKELKNTELLICNFHHVLNAEIFMTLLKWLERDPEDIILIFDEAHNIEASARSHSSITLSELTIEKALSEVGETPEQDNSPFFRAGADSSIGIPLDQDYEARLYAKKLFTCFLTALRDTYDSKLKFGERNRLGKNWQDIQISDPYERFDILKARFLRSAVKEGFEDEEKVLIRLREIGELGGRLEEIYAENYKKGLLSVLKRSHIRYVADFLSSYLVLSDRQNYYPILNVRKDFKSDRIVGRIELFTCIPKNVTQPLLDSVYAAVLMSATLRPFEMIKSTLGITREVEEISYGTTFPSERRLTLAVSVPPLFAKNRDSPKTLESLKEALLAAITASPGNVIIYFQSYAEALRYTKLLEPELSIPIFLDETGVSAKEIREKFFRIGEQGGKALLVTYLWGTLSEGVDFRDSRGRTVIVVGVGYPALNDRIKAVESAYDTVFGCGEGWEFAVQVPTIRKVRQAMGRVVRSPEDYGVRILLDSRYQGSQARKLGKFSVFDYFPPEERKEFIDVAPKDAGSLVEDFFAHITADNPKKEELESQASSRLDFRSLAEKL
;
A
#
# COMPACT_ATOMS: atom_id res chain seq x y z
N MET A 1 -22.54 -13.70 35.06
CA MET A 1 -21.43 -12.83 35.52
C MET A 1 -20.94 -11.95 34.36
N THR A 2 -21.81 -11.08 33.83
CA THR A 2 -21.63 -10.37 32.54
C THR A 2 -21.61 -8.85 32.71
N GLN A 3 -21.02 -8.37 33.82
CA GLN A 3 -20.72 -6.97 34.05
C GLN A 3 -19.28 -6.89 34.56
N LYS A 4 -18.29 -6.61 33.69
CA LYS A 4 -17.00 -5.97 34.08
C LYS A 4 -15.96 -5.73 32.97
N ASN A 5 -16.29 -5.90 31.69
CA ASN A 5 -15.33 -5.61 30.63
C ASN A 5 -15.53 -4.20 30.08
N GLY A 6 -14.69 -3.25 30.53
CA GLY A 6 -14.80 -1.82 30.20
C GLY A 6 -14.77 -1.52 28.71
N TYR A 7 -14.29 -2.44 27.88
CA TYR A 7 -14.28 -2.31 26.42
C TYR A 7 -15.65 -2.50 25.76
N MET A 8 -16.61 -3.17 26.41
CA MET A 8 -17.95 -3.40 25.84
C MET A 8 -18.73 -2.09 25.60
N ARG A 9 -18.37 -0.99 26.27
CA ARG A 9 -18.97 0.32 25.99
C ARG A 9 -18.73 0.80 24.56
N TYR A 10 -17.63 0.36 23.94
CA TYR A 10 -17.27 0.70 22.56
C TYR A 10 -17.85 -0.29 21.55
N PHE A 11 -18.59 -1.30 21.98
CA PHE A 11 -19.26 -2.25 21.12
C PHE A 11 -20.67 -1.71 20.80
N THR A 12 -20.90 -1.34 19.54
CA THR A 12 -22.13 -0.62 19.13
C THR A 12 -23.25 -1.51 18.61
N LYS A 13 -22.99 -2.81 18.42
CA LYS A 13 -23.98 -3.75 17.89
C LYS A 13 -24.83 -4.34 19.02
N GLU A 14 -26.06 -4.74 18.70
CA GLU A 14 -26.99 -5.30 19.68
C GLU A 14 -26.50 -6.60 20.32
N SER A 15 -25.78 -7.41 19.55
CA SER A 15 -25.22 -8.67 20.02
C SER A 15 -23.88 -8.99 19.34
N CYS A 16 -23.06 -9.78 20.02
CA CYS A 16 -21.82 -10.29 19.49
C CYS A 16 -22.07 -11.45 18.53
N TYR A 17 -21.29 -11.53 17.44
CA TYR A 17 -21.17 -12.76 16.67
C TYR A 17 -20.57 -13.89 17.52
N PRO A 18 -20.76 -15.16 17.12
CA PRO A 18 -20.10 -16.28 17.80
C PRO A 18 -18.58 -16.07 17.83
N ASN A 19 -17.97 -16.39 18.97
CA ASN A 19 -16.54 -16.20 19.27
C ASN A 19 -16.04 -14.73 19.31
N GLN A 20 -16.87 -13.75 18.96
CA GLN A 20 -16.46 -12.34 18.93
C GLN A 20 -16.14 -11.80 20.33
N ALA A 21 -16.92 -12.18 21.34
CA ALA A 21 -16.69 -11.80 22.73
C ALA A 21 -15.38 -12.38 23.28
N GLU A 22 -15.09 -13.64 22.96
CA GLU A 22 -13.82 -14.29 23.30
C GLU A 22 -12.64 -13.63 22.57
N ALA A 23 -12.80 -13.31 21.29
CA ALA A 23 -11.81 -12.56 20.51
C ALA A 23 -11.45 -11.24 21.19
N MET A 24 -12.47 -10.46 21.57
CA MET A 24 -12.28 -9.17 22.26
C MET A 24 -11.54 -9.33 23.58
N GLU A 25 -11.88 -10.34 24.39
CA GLU A 25 -11.22 -10.59 25.68
C GLU A 25 -9.74 -10.97 25.50
N ARG A 26 -9.45 -11.85 24.54
CA ARG A 26 -8.06 -12.26 24.22
C ARG A 26 -7.25 -11.09 23.69
N ILE A 27 -7.82 -10.29 22.78
CA ILE A 27 -7.18 -9.07 22.26
C ILE A 27 -6.92 -8.07 23.40
N HIS A 28 -7.92 -7.81 24.24
CA HIS A 28 -7.80 -6.92 25.38
C HIS A 28 -6.67 -7.34 26.34
N SER A 29 -6.65 -8.64 26.71
CA SER A 29 -5.62 -9.21 27.57
C SER A 29 -4.23 -9.15 26.93
N ALA A 30 -4.12 -9.44 25.63
CA ALA A 30 -2.85 -9.37 24.91
C ALA A 30 -2.30 -7.94 24.82
N ILE A 31 -3.14 -6.94 24.53
CA ILE A 31 -2.73 -5.53 24.50
C ILE A 31 -2.27 -5.07 25.90
N LEU A 32 -2.96 -5.47 26.97
CA LEU A 32 -2.53 -5.17 28.34
C LEU A 32 -1.18 -5.80 28.72
N GLN A 33 -0.79 -6.89 28.05
CA GLN A 33 0.49 -7.57 28.21
C GLN A 33 1.53 -7.11 27.18
N GLU A 34 1.26 -6.06 26.41
CA GLU A 34 2.18 -5.54 25.38
C GLU A 34 2.55 -6.63 24.35
N LYS A 35 1.58 -7.44 23.93
CA LYS A 35 1.77 -8.50 22.93
C LYS A 35 1.35 -8.05 21.54
N ILE A 36 1.90 -8.73 20.54
CA ILE A 36 1.41 -8.65 19.17
C ILE A 36 0.27 -9.65 19.01
N VAL A 37 -0.84 -9.26 18.40
CA VAL A 37 -1.96 -10.16 18.12
C VAL A 37 -1.98 -10.48 16.64
N LEU A 38 -1.99 -11.77 16.29
CA LEU A 38 -2.28 -12.25 14.94
C LEU A 38 -3.70 -12.82 14.92
N PHE A 39 -4.59 -12.16 14.20
CA PHE A 39 -6.01 -12.49 14.21
C PHE A 39 -6.52 -12.89 12.81
N GLU A 40 -6.76 -14.18 12.59
CA GLU A 40 -7.50 -14.67 11.45
C GLU A 40 -8.99 -14.84 11.78
N GLY A 41 -9.87 -14.18 11.02
CA GLY A 41 -11.31 -14.38 11.14
C GLY A 41 -12.02 -14.21 9.79
N ALA A 42 -12.96 -15.08 9.46
CA ALA A 42 -13.71 -14.96 8.21
C ALA A 42 -14.48 -13.61 8.10
N CYS A 43 -14.96 -13.26 6.91
CA CYS A 43 -15.91 -12.15 6.75
C CYS A 43 -17.12 -12.36 7.68
N GLY A 44 -17.68 -11.27 8.23
CA GLY A 44 -18.85 -11.36 9.10
C GLY A 44 -18.60 -11.88 10.53
N THR A 45 -17.35 -12.16 10.92
CA THR A 45 -16.97 -12.47 12.32
C THR A 45 -16.82 -11.23 13.21
N GLY A 46 -17.07 -10.05 12.65
CA GLY A 46 -16.95 -8.77 13.37
C GLY A 46 -15.51 -8.37 13.74
N LYS A 47 -14.52 -8.79 12.94
CA LYS A 47 -13.08 -8.53 13.17
C LYS A 47 -12.76 -7.11 13.59
N THR A 48 -13.32 -6.13 12.88
CA THR A 48 -13.07 -4.72 13.14
C THR A 48 -13.42 -4.32 14.55
N LEU A 49 -14.67 -4.51 14.97
CA LEU A 49 -15.09 -4.21 16.34
C LEU A 49 -14.35 -5.07 17.37
N SER A 50 -14.00 -6.31 17.03
CA SER A 50 -13.20 -7.17 17.91
C SER A 50 -11.82 -6.60 18.21
N ALA A 51 -11.20 -5.90 17.26
CA ALA A 51 -9.92 -5.24 17.45
C ALA A 51 -10.08 -3.83 18.04
N LEU A 52 -11.04 -3.05 17.52
CA LEU A 52 -11.19 -1.63 17.83
C LEU A 52 -11.71 -1.40 19.25
N ALA A 53 -12.74 -2.11 19.70
CA ALA A 53 -13.33 -1.92 21.03
C ALA A 53 -12.31 -2.14 22.19
N PRO A 54 -11.56 -3.27 22.24
CA PRO A 54 -10.55 -3.46 23.27
C PRO A 54 -9.37 -2.49 23.13
N SER A 55 -8.95 -2.16 21.91
CA SER A 55 -7.85 -1.21 21.68
C SER A 55 -8.20 0.21 22.17
N LEU A 56 -9.42 0.69 21.89
CA LEU A 56 -9.90 1.99 22.38
C LEU A 56 -10.03 2.02 23.91
N SER A 57 -10.45 0.91 24.51
CA SER A 57 -10.53 0.77 25.96
C SER A 57 -9.17 0.86 26.64
N VAL A 58 -8.18 0.11 26.13
CA VAL A 58 -6.82 0.18 26.65
C VAL A 58 -6.21 1.55 26.34
N GLY A 59 -6.43 2.08 25.13
CA GLY A 59 -5.98 3.41 24.71
C GLY A 59 -6.44 4.50 25.66
N LYS A 60 -7.75 4.56 25.96
CA LYS A 60 -8.29 5.53 26.91
C LYS A 60 -7.76 5.32 28.34
N LYS A 61 -7.60 4.07 28.77
CA LYS A 61 -7.12 3.74 30.14
C LYS A 61 -5.65 4.10 30.35
N LEU A 62 -4.82 3.90 29.34
CA LEU A 62 -3.36 4.08 29.41
C LEU A 62 -2.87 5.35 28.70
N ASN A 63 -3.79 6.22 28.24
CA ASN A 63 -3.50 7.42 27.47
C ASN A 63 -2.66 7.15 26.21
N LYS A 64 -2.99 6.06 25.49
CA LYS A 64 -2.38 5.64 24.22
C LYS A 64 -3.27 6.05 23.05
N VAL A 65 -2.66 6.34 21.91
CA VAL A 65 -3.38 6.63 20.66
C VAL A 65 -3.56 5.34 19.86
N VAL A 66 -4.78 5.08 19.41
CA VAL A 66 -5.07 3.94 18.54
C VAL A 66 -4.93 4.38 17.08
N ILE A 67 -4.04 3.74 16.33
CA ILE A 67 -3.90 3.98 14.89
C ILE A 67 -4.40 2.75 14.15
N ILE A 68 -5.42 2.92 13.30
CA ILE A 68 -5.90 1.87 12.40
C ILE A 68 -5.50 2.15 10.97
N VAL A 69 -4.99 1.11 10.33
CA VAL A 69 -4.33 1.20 9.03
C VAL A 69 -5.00 0.23 8.07
N THR A 70 -5.43 0.73 6.91
CA THR A 70 -6.03 -0.09 5.83
C THR A 70 -5.45 0.29 4.47
N ASN A 71 -5.31 -0.69 3.58
CA ASN A 71 -4.78 -0.48 2.23
C ASN A 71 -5.87 -0.19 1.18
N VAL A 72 -7.16 -0.29 1.54
CA VAL A 72 -8.28 -0.21 0.59
C VAL A 72 -9.20 0.95 0.94
N HIS A 73 -9.41 1.86 -0.01
CA HIS A 73 -10.28 3.03 0.19
C HIS A 73 -11.72 2.65 0.56
N GLN A 74 -12.27 1.56 0.00
CA GLN A 74 -13.62 1.10 0.36
C GLN A 74 -13.71 0.60 1.80
N GLN A 75 -12.65 -0.04 2.33
CA GLN A 75 -12.60 -0.49 3.73
C GLN A 75 -12.49 0.71 4.68
N MET A 76 -11.75 1.76 4.30
CA MET A 76 -11.68 3.01 5.06
C MET A 76 -13.07 3.58 5.35
N VAL A 77 -13.99 3.57 4.38
CA VAL A 77 -15.37 4.05 4.58
C VAL A 77 -16.11 3.22 5.63
N GLN A 78 -15.92 1.90 5.66
CA GLN A 78 -16.50 1.05 6.68
C GLN A 78 -15.98 1.42 8.08
N PHE A 79 -14.67 1.65 8.23
CA PHE A 79 -14.08 2.08 9.50
C PHE A 79 -14.60 3.44 9.94
N ILE A 80 -14.78 4.38 9.03
CA ILE A 80 -15.38 5.69 9.34
C ILE A 80 -16.79 5.48 9.91
N ASN A 81 -17.62 4.66 9.26
CA ASN A 81 -18.98 4.41 9.73
C ASN A 81 -19.02 3.72 11.11
N GLU A 82 -18.16 2.72 11.33
CA GLU A 82 -18.07 2.06 12.64
C GLU A 82 -17.56 3.04 13.72
N ALA A 83 -16.58 3.89 13.40
CA ALA A 83 -16.11 4.93 14.31
C ALA A 83 -17.20 5.98 14.61
N ARG A 84 -18.05 6.36 13.63
CA ARG A 84 -19.22 7.24 13.84
C ARG A 84 -20.20 6.63 14.83
N GLU A 85 -20.53 5.35 14.67
CA GLU A 85 -21.42 4.66 15.60
C GLU A 85 -20.85 4.66 17.03
N ILE A 86 -19.54 4.43 17.17
CA ILE A 86 -18.88 4.45 18.48
C ILE A 86 -18.90 5.87 19.07
N SER A 87 -18.58 6.88 18.26
CA SER A 87 -18.51 8.29 18.66
C SER A 87 -19.84 8.83 19.19
N ARG A 88 -20.97 8.34 18.63
CA ARG A 88 -22.32 8.70 19.10
C ARG A 88 -22.63 8.22 20.51
N VAL A 89 -22.00 7.13 20.96
CA VAL A 89 -22.24 6.52 22.27
C VAL A 89 -21.14 6.91 23.27
N ASN A 90 -19.90 7.02 22.80
CA ASN A 90 -18.76 7.43 23.58
C ASN A 90 -18.06 8.56 22.84
N ASP A 91 -17.85 9.69 23.50
CA ASP A 91 -17.07 10.79 22.94
C ASP A 91 -15.62 10.31 22.68
N ILE A 92 -15.28 10.11 21.40
CA ILE A 92 -13.94 9.71 20.94
C ILE A 92 -13.48 10.67 19.86
N LYS A 93 -12.33 11.30 20.11
CA LYS A 93 -11.71 12.20 19.15
C LYS A 93 -11.06 11.39 18.02
N THR A 94 -11.72 11.37 16.87
CA THR A 94 -11.28 10.57 15.72
C THR A 94 -10.87 11.46 14.55
N ILE A 95 -9.71 11.17 13.95
CA ILE A 95 -9.25 11.82 12.71
C ILE A 95 -9.06 10.77 11.63
N VAL A 96 -9.55 11.08 10.43
CA VAL A 96 -9.24 10.31 9.21
C VAL A 96 -8.22 11.08 8.40
N PHE A 97 -7.05 10.48 8.21
CA PHE A 97 -5.90 11.17 7.63
C PHE A 97 -5.48 10.55 6.30
N LYS A 98 -5.44 11.39 5.26
CA LYS A 98 -4.96 11.03 3.92
C LYS A 98 -3.66 11.78 3.60
N GLY A 99 -2.94 11.26 2.61
CA GLY A 99 -1.72 11.89 2.11
C GLY A 99 -2.00 13.28 1.55
N LYS A 100 -1.02 14.17 1.70
CA LYS A 100 -1.07 15.57 1.25
C LYS A 100 -1.48 15.73 -0.22
N THR A 101 -0.98 14.88 -1.11
CA THR A 101 -1.34 14.91 -2.54
C THR A 101 -2.83 14.67 -2.81
N SER A 102 -3.56 14.04 -1.88
CA SER A 102 -5.01 13.85 -1.98
C SER A 102 -5.83 14.94 -1.30
N MET A 103 -5.18 15.84 -0.53
CA MET A 103 -5.84 16.90 0.25
C MET A 103 -5.36 18.32 -0.10
N CYS A 104 -4.34 18.44 -0.94
CA CYS A 104 -3.81 19.73 -1.37
C CYS A 104 -4.60 20.22 -2.59
N PRO A 105 -5.31 21.35 -2.52
CA PRO A 105 -6.04 21.89 -3.68
C PRO A 105 -5.09 22.28 -4.83
N GLU A 106 -3.84 22.61 -4.52
CA GLU A 106 -2.81 22.99 -5.50
C GLU A 106 -1.96 21.81 -5.99
N ASN A 107 -2.18 20.58 -5.49
CA ASN A 107 -1.41 19.38 -5.83
C ASN A 107 0.12 19.54 -5.71
N LEU A 108 0.59 20.29 -4.71
CA LEU A 108 2.02 20.53 -4.47
C LEU A 108 2.73 19.29 -3.92
N ASP A 109 4.04 19.16 -4.21
CA ASP A 109 4.91 18.17 -3.57
C ASP A 109 5.00 18.41 -2.04
N TYR A 110 5.38 17.36 -1.30
CA TYR A 110 5.55 17.47 0.15
C TYR A 110 6.58 18.54 0.54
N GLU A 111 7.76 18.48 -0.06
CA GLU A 111 8.86 19.40 0.25
C GLU A 111 8.57 20.82 -0.19
N GLU A 112 7.95 20.99 -1.37
CA GLU A 112 7.58 22.30 -1.87
C GLU A 112 6.62 23.01 -0.92
N CYS A 113 5.55 22.35 -0.48
CA CYS A 113 4.64 22.99 0.48
C CYS A 113 5.20 23.04 1.91
N ARG A 114 6.21 22.23 2.29
CA ARG A 114 6.96 22.46 3.53
C ARG A 114 7.69 23.79 3.48
N LEU A 115 8.41 24.07 2.40
CA LEU A 115 9.15 25.34 2.22
C LEU A 115 8.21 26.55 2.07
N LYS A 116 7.14 26.44 1.27
CA LYS A 116 6.10 27.49 1.25
C LYS A 116 5.48 27.67 2.63
N GLY A 117 5.37 26.60 3.41
CA GLY A 117 4.89 26.63 4.79
C GLY A 117 5.81 27.42 5.69
N GLU A 118 7.12 27.13 5.67
CA GLU A 118 8.14 27.89 6.40
C GLU A 118 8.11 29.37 6.00
N ASN A 119 8.05 29.69 4.71
CA ASN A 119 7.89 31.07 4.24
C ASN A 119 6.60 31.73 4.77
N THR A 120 5.51 30.99 4.92
CA THR A 120 4.26 31.50 5.53
C THR A 120 4.44 31.79 7.02
N TYR A 121 5.16 30.95 7.77
CA TYR A 121 5.49 31.22 9.18
C TYR A 121 6.38 32.46 9.31
N ASP A 122 7.46 32.53 8.53
CA ASP A 122 8.38 33.67 8.50
C ASP A 122 7.65 34.97 8.13
N LEU A 123 6.73 34.91 7.17
CA LEU A 123 5.88 36.04 6.78
C LEU A 123 5.03 36.54 7.96
N LEU A 124 4.38 35.65 8.70
CA LEU A 124 3.54 36.03 9.83
C LEU A 124 4.34 36.63 10.99
N ASP A 125 5.52 36.10 11.26
CA ASP A 125 6.41 36.64 12.30
C ASP A 125 6.94 38.02 11.90
N LEU A 126 7.29 38.22 10.62
CA LEU A 126 7.64 39.55 10.09
C LEU A 126 6.45 40.52 10.13
N GLU A 127 5.24 40.08 9.80
CA GLU A 127 4.04 40.93 9.89
C GLU A 127 3.75 41.35 11.35
N ARG A 128 3.99 40.47 12.34
CA ARG A 128 3.93 40.78 13.77
C ARG A 128 5.02 41.78 14.18
N GLU A 129 6.24 41.60 13.72
CA GLU A 129 7.36 42.51 13.96
C GLU A 129 7.06 43.91 13.38
N ILE A 130 6.59 43.97 12.13
CA ILE A 130 6.16 45.22 11.48
C ILE A 130 5.09 45.91 12.31
N SER A 131 4.06 45.19 12.75
CA SER A 131 3.00 45.76 13.59
C SER A 131 3.52 46.31 14.93
N SER A 132 4.46 45.60 15.56
CA SER A 132 5.11 46.05 16.80
C SER A 132 5.95 47.32 16.57
N LYS A 133 6.78 47.35 15.52
CA LYS A 133 7.61 48.51 15.16
C LYS A 133 6.77 49.70 14.72
N GLU A 134 5.65 49.50 14.02
CA GLU A 134 4.70 50.56 13.67
C GLU A 134 4.12 51.24 14.92
N LYS A 135 3.80 50.44 15.93
CA LYS A 135 3.32 50.94 17.22
C LYS A 135 4.42 51.73 17.95
N GLU A 136 5.64 51.20 18.00
CA GLU A 136 6.79 51.88 18.60
C GLU A 136 7.12 53.20 17.89
N LEU A 137 7.12 53.21 16.56
CA LEU A 137 7.34 54.39 15.73
C LEU A 137 6.30 55.47 16.04
N LYS A 138 5.03 55.08 16.20
CA LYS A 138 3.94 56.00 16.58
C LYS A 138 4.17 56.59 17.97
N ASP A 139 4.56 55.78 18.95
CA ASP A 139 4.86 56.23 20.31
C ASP A 139 6.08 57.17 20.36
N VAL A 140 7.14 56.88 19.61
CA VAL A 140 8.33 57.73 19.46
C VAL A 140 7.97 59.06 18.78
N TYR A 141 7.13 59.03 17.75
CA TYR A 141 6.65 60.22 17.06
C TYR A 141 5.84 61.14 18.00
N GLU A 142 4.93 60.59 18.80
CA GLU A 142 4.17 61.35 19.79
C GLU A 142 5.05 61.94 20.89
N LYS A 143 6.04 61.17 21.40
CA LYS A 143 7.00 61.64 22.39
C LYS A 143 7.87 62.77 21.83
N HIS A 144 8.43 62.61 20.64
CA HIS A 144 9.25 63.63 19.98
C HIS A 144 8.45 64.92 19.74
N LYS A 145 7.18 64.81 19.32
CA LYS A 145 6.30 65.98 19.16
C LYS A 145 6.11 66.78 20.46
N ARG A 146 6.17 66.10 21.62
CA ARG A 146 6.05 66.73 22.96
C ARG A 146 7.38 67.28 23.49
N THR A 147 8.48 66.54 23.36
CA THR A 147 9.77 66.87 23.99
C THR A 147 10.77 67.57 23.08
N LYS A 148 10.64 67.46 21.75
CA LYS A 148 11.59 67.93 20.73
C LYS A 148 13.03 67.42 20.92
N ASP A 149 13.19 66.26 21.56
CA ASP A 149 14.50 65.64 21.82
C ASP A 149 15.15 65.16 20.51
N PRO A 150 16.40 65.60 20.19
CA PRO A 150 17.16 65.13 19.03
C PRO A 150 17.41 63.62 19.00
N ALA A 151 17.54 62.96 20.15
CA ALA A 151 17.77 61.52 20.22
C ALA A 151 16.56 60.72 19.70
N LEU A 152 15.34 61.19 19.97
CA LEU A 152 14.10 60.58 19.47
C LEU A 152 13.94 60.75 17.95
N TYR A 153 14.54 61.79 17.36
CA TYR A 153 14.55 61.98 15.91
C TYR A 153 15.46 60.96 15.21
N ALA A 154 16.65 60.70 15.78
CA ALA A 154 17.56 59.67 15.26
C ALA A 154 16.93 58.27 15.33
N LEU A 155 16.37 57.92 16.49
CA LEU A 155 15.67 56.64 16.70
C LEU A 155 14.49 56.47 15.71
N ARG A 156 13.72 57.53 15.45
CA ARG A 156 12.63 57.50 14.47
C ARG A 156 13.12 57.14 13.07
N ASN A 157 14.19 57.76 12.58
CA ASN A 157 14.72 57.49 11.24
C ASN A 157 15.27 56.06 11.12
N GLU A 158 15.88 55.54 12.18
CA GLU A 158 16.35 54.17 12.25
C GLU A 158 15.17 53.18 12.20
N LEU A 159 14.14 53.41 13.01
CA LEU A 159 12.90 52.62 12.97
C LEU A 159 12.21 52.69 11.61
N GLU A 160 12.12 53.86 10.96
CA GLU A 160 11.54 53.99 9.61
C GLU A 160 12.32 53.15 8.58
N LYS A 161 13.65 53.16 8.66
CA LYS A 161 14.51 52.36 7.77
C LYS A 161 14.30 50.86 7.99
N GLU A 162 14.34 50.39 9.24
CA GLU A 162 14.13 48.98 9.57
C GLU A 162 12.73 48.50 9.14
N LEU A 163 11.73 49.36 9.26
CA LEU A 163 10.34 49.06 8.91
C LEU A 163 10.15 48.94 7.39
N GLU A 164 10.82 49.78 6.60
CA GLU A 164 10.83 49.66 5.14
C GLU A 164 11.58 48.40 4.66
N GLU A 165 12.69 48.05 5.32
CA GLU A 165 13.42 46.80 5.06
C GLU A 165 12.55 45.57 5.41
N ALA A 166 11.86 45.59 6.55
CA ALA A 166 10.96 44.52 6.96
C ALA A 166 9.76 44.38 6.01
N ARG A 167 9.13 45.49 5.57
CA ARG A 167 8.03 45.48 4.59
C ARG A 167 8.47 44.91 3.24
N THR A 168 9.65 45.28 2.76
CA THR A 168 10.20 44.76 1.51
C THR A 168 10.40 43.24 1.59
N LYS A 169 10.97 42.75 2.71
CA LYS A 169 11.13 41.31 2.97
C LYS A 169 9.78 40.58 3.04
N ALA A 170 8.80 41.14 3.77
CA ALA A 170 7.46 40.57 3.87
C ALA A 170 6.77 40.47 2.50
N GLN A 171 6.87 41.51 1.66
CA GLN A 171 6.29 41.49 0.31
C GLN A 171 6.92 40.41 -0.58
N ALA A 172 8.25 40.22 -0.49
CA ALA A 172 8.95 39.17 -1.24
C ALA A 172 8.52 37.76 -0.78
N LEU A 173 8.39 37.53 0.53
CA LEU A 173 7.94 36.26 1.10
C LEU A 173 6.48 35.96 0.75
N ARG A 174 5.61 36.99 0.70
CA ARG A 174 4.19 36.84 0.38
C ARG A 174 3.96 36.15 -0.96
N ASN A 175 4.77 36.47 -1.98
CA ASN A 175 4.71 35.85 -3.29
C ASN A 175 5.10 34.36 -3.31
N ASN A 176 5.89 33.91 -2.32
CA ASN A 176 6.42 32.55 -2.21
C ASN A 176 5.90 31.80 -0.98
N SER A 177 4.80 32.28 -0.41
CA SER A 177 4.10 31.68 0.73
C SER A 177 2.87 30.88 0.23
N CYS A 178 2.29 30.04 1.10
CA CYS A 178 1.02 29.38 0.80
C CYS A 178 -0.17 30.21 1.32
N PRO A 179 -1.04 30.74 0.43
CA PRO A 179 -2.20 31.54 0.85
C PRO A 179 -3.19 30.77 1.72
N LYS A 180 -3.45 29.49 1.37
CA LYS A 180 -4.39 28.64 2.11
C LYS A 180 -3.90 28.32 3.53
N LEU A 181 -2.58 28.15 3.72
CA LEU A 181 -2.00 27.99 5.07
C LEU A 181 -2.01 29.31 5.84
N TYR A 182 -1.76 30.44 5.16
CA TYR A 182 -1.79 31.76 5.79
C TYR A 182 -3.14 32.01 6.49
N GLU A 183 -4.25 31.70 5.83
CA GLU A 183 -5.59 31.78 6.44
C GLU A 183 -5.75 30.83 7.63
N VAL A 184 -5.25 29.59 7.53
CA VAL A 184 -5.27 28.62 8.64
C VAL A 184 -4.48 29.12 9.86
N LEU A 185 -3.36 29.80 9.66
CA LEU A 185 -2.53 30.30 10.76
C LEU A 185 -3.10 31.53 11.45
N ARG A 186 -3.89 32.35 10.74
CA ARG A 186 -4.62 33.48 11.30
C ARG A 186 -5.95 33.08 11.96
N PHE A 187 -6.40 31.86 11.71
CA PHE A 187 -7.59 31.30 12.33
C PHE A 187 -7.31 30.89 13.79
N GLU A 188 -7.86 31.66 14.74
CA GLU A 188 -7.72 31.42 16.19
C GLU A 188 -8.96 30.73 16.82
N GLY A 189 -9.94 30.34 16.00
CA GLY A 189 -11.19 29.75 16.47
C GLY A 189 -11.08 28.26 16.79
N ASN A 190 -11.79 27.81 17.83
CA ASN A 190 -11.99 26.38 18.11
C ASN A 190 -13.16 25.78 17.32
N GLU A 191 -13.74 26.54 16.38
CA GLU A 191 -14.91 26.11 15.60
C GLU A 191 -14.59 24.86 14.77
N PHE A 192 -13.40 24.83 14.14
CA PHE A 192 -12.96 23.66 13.38
C PHE A 192 -12.80 22.43 14.27
N SER A 193 -12.11 22.55 15.41
CA SER A 193 -11.94 21.43 16.36
C SER A 193 -13.29 20.90 16.87
N THR A 194 -14.20 21.81 17.22
CA THR A 194 -15.55 21.47 17.67
C THR A 194 -16.36 20.76 16.58
N TRP A 195 -16.31 21.27 15.34
CA TRP A 195 -16.96 20.64 14.19
C TRP A 195 -16.34 19.29 13.83
N LEU A 196 -15.00 19.20 13.87
CA LEU A 196 -14.23 18.00 13.53
C LEU A 196 -14.51 16.86 14.50
N PHE A 197 -14.64 17.14 15.80
CA PHE A 197 -14.87 16.11 16.82
C PHE A 197 -16.35 15.94 17.20
N SER A 198 -17.26 16.74 16.64
CA SER A 198 -18.72 16.54 16.82
C SER A 198 -19.25 15.24 16.22
N ASP A 199 -18.56 14.69 15.21
CA ASP A 199 -18.79 13.40 14.58
C ASP A 199 -17.49 12.98 13.87
N VAL A 200 -17.38 11.77 13.34
CA VAL A 200 -16.21 11.38 12.54
C VAL A 200 -16.33 11.94 11.13
N ARG A 201 -15.43 12.87 10.76
CA ARG A 201 -15.39 13.51 9.43
C ARG A 201 -14.51 12.76 8.46
N SER A 202 -14.98 12.59 7.22
CA SER A 202 -14.17 12.08 6.12
C SER A 202 -13.23 13.17 5.61
N PRO A 203 -12.12 12.79 4.93
CA PRO A 203 -11.21 13.76 4.33
C PRO A 203 -11.90 14.67 3.30
N GLU A 204 -12.90 14.16 2.58
CA GLU A 204 -13.70 14.93 1.63
C GLU A 204 -14.52 16.01 2.32
N GLU A 205 -15.20 15.69 3.42
CA GLU A 205 -15.95 16.68 4.21
C GLU A 205 -15.03 17.78 4.78
N VAL A 206 -13.81 17.42 5.16
CA VAL A 206 -12.81 18.38 5.65
C VAL A 206 -12.30 19.27 4.53
N LEU A 207 -12.14 18.75 3.32
CA LEU A 207 -11.76 19.53 2.15
C LEU A 207 -12.85 20.53 1.78
N GLU A 208 -14.11 20.10 1.76
CA GLU A 208 -15.27 20.98 1.54
C GLU A 208 -15.31 22.09 2.59
N TYR A 209 -15.19 21.76 3.89
CA TYR A 209 -15.15 22.74 4.97
C TYR A 209 -14.05 23.79 4.78
N ALA A 210 -12.86 23.35 4.36
CA ALA A 210 -11.68 24.20 4.18
C ALA A 210 -11.79 25.05 2.91
N GLU A 211 -12.33 24.50 1.82
CA GLU A 211 -12.52 25.21 0.56
C GLU A 211 -13.48 26.39 0.71
N ASP A 212 -14.60 26.20 1.41
CA ASP A 212 -15.58 27.25 1.74
C ASP A 212 -14.99 28.43 2.53
N ARG A 213 -13.81 28.26 3.13
CA ARG A 213 -13.11 29.25 3.98
C ARG A 213 -11.75 29.65 3.45
N ASP A 214 -11.41 29.26 2.22
CA ASP A 214 -10.09 29.50 1.62
C ASP A 214 -8.91 28.98 2.46
N MET A 215 -9.10 27.86 3.16
CA MET A 215 -8.12 27.25 4.05
C MET A 215 -7.50 25.96 3.49
N CYS A 216 -6.37 25.56 4.07
CA CYS A 216 -5.75 24.26 3.78
C CYS A 216 -6.30 23.17 4.71
N GLY A 217 -7.13 22.27 4.19
CA GLY A 217 -7.71 21.15 4.97
C GLY A 217 -6.67 20.21 5.58
N TYR A 218 -5.54 19.99 4.89
CA TYR A 218 -4.43 19.17 5.41
C TYR A 218 -3.79 19.77 6.67
N GLU A 219 -3.51 21.08 6.65
CA GLU A 219 -2.88 21.78 7.78
C GLU A 219 -3.87 22.01 8.93
N LEU A 220 -5.17 22.14 8.64
CA LEU A 220 -6.23 22.13 9.65
C LEU A 220 -6.26 20.80 10.43
N LEU A 221 -6.27 19.66 9.72
CA LEU A 221 -6.20 18.35 10.39
C LEU A 221 -4.92 18.18 11.20
N LYS A 222 -3.79 18.59 10.62
CA LYS A 222 -2.48 18.50 11.28
C LYS A 222 -2.44 19.24 12.62
N LYS A 223 -3.07 20.41 12.74
CA LYS A 223 -3.19 21.14 14.02
C LYS A 223 -3.95 20.37 15.10
N GLU A 224 -4.93 19.55 14.70
CA GLU A 224 -5.79 18.78 15.61
C GLU A 224 -5.29 17.36 15.89
N LEU A 225 -4.24 16.88 15.20
CA LEU A 225 -3.70 15.53 15.38
C LEU A 225 -3.31 15.24 16.84
N LYS A 226 -2.69 16.18 17.54
CA LYS A 226 -2.34 16.05 18.98
C LYS A 226 -3.53 15.74 19.90
N ASN A 227 -4.74 16.10 19.48
CA ASN A 227 -5.97 15.88 20.24
C ASN A 227 -6.64 14.52 19.93
N THR A 228 -6.10 13.75 18.98
CA THR A 228 -6.74 12.53 18.48
C THR A 228 -6.53 11.35 19.43
N GLU A 229 -7.55 10.50 19.56
CA GLU A 229 -7.52 9.24 20.30
C GLU A 229 -7.57 8.04 19.33
N LEU A 230 -8.25 8.21 18.21
CA LEU A 230 -8.32 7.26 17.11
C LEU A 230 -7.86 7.94 15.82
N LEU A 231 -6.85 7.38 15.16
CA LEU A 231 -6.38 7.84 13.86
C LEU A 231 -6.62 6.75 12.80
N ILE A 232 -7.32 7.09 11.72
CA ILE A 232 -7.57 6.19 10.59
C ILE A 232 -6.70 6.66 9.42
N CYS A 233 -5.77 5.82 8.95
CA CYS A 233 -4.88 6.16 7.85
C CYS A 233 -4.55 4.95 6.95
N ASN A 234 -3.67 5.15 5.97
CA ASN A 234 -3.22 4.09 5.06
C ASN A 234 -1.85 3.53 5.45
N PHE A 235 -1.49 2.39 4.84
CA PHE A 235 -0.24 1.67 5.12
C PHE A 235 1.02 2.54 4.96
N HIS A 236 0.99 3.49 4.02
CA HIS A 236 2.13 4.36 3.73
C HIS A 236 2.52 5.25 4.91
N HIS A 237 1.57 5.68 5.74
CA HIS A 237 1.85 6.56 6.89
C HIS A 237 2.63 5.87 8.00
N VAL A 238 2.54 4.53 8.08
CA VAL A 238 3.11 3.75 9.18
C VAL A 238 4.30 2.90 8.72
N LEU A 239 4.23 2.33 7.51
CA LEU A 239 5.31 1.50 6.97
C LEU A 239 6.47 2.29 6.37
N ASN A 240 6.38 3.61 6.25
CA ASN A 240 7.53 4.45 5.95
C ASN A 240 8.02 5.11 7.25
N ALA A 241 9.24 4.81 7.67
CA ALA A 241 9.78 5.29 8.94
C ALA A 241 9.82 6.82 9.05
N GLU A 242 10.19 7.53 7.98
CA GLU A 242 10.24 9.00 7.97
C GLU A 242 8.84 9.61 8.13
N ILE A 243 7.85 9.06 7.40
CA ILE A 243 6.47 9.51 7.49
C ILE A 243 5.88 9.18 8.88
N PHE A 244 6.15 7.99 9.41
CA PHE A 244 5.66 7.58 10.72
C PHE A 244 6.23 8.46 11.84
N MET A 245 7.54 8.73 11.82
CA MET A 245 8.17 9.64 12.79
C MET A 245 7.64 11.07 12.67
N THR A 246 7.32 11.53 11.45
CA THR A 246 6.70 12.84 11.24
C THR A 246 5.27 12.88 11.80
N LEU A 247 4.50 11.81 11.59
CA LEU A 247 3.16 11.66 12.14
C LEU A 247 3.17 11.66 13.67
N LEU A 248 4.09 10.93 14.29
CA LEU A 248 4.29 10.90 15.75
C LEU A 248 4.59 12.29 16.33
N LYS A 249 5.42 13.09 15.65
CA LYS A 249 5.66 14.49 16.03
C LYS A 249 4.39 15.32 16.04
N TRP A 250 3.51 15.15 15.06
CA TRP A 250 2.22 15.86 15.01
C TRP A 250 1.21 15.37 16.05
N LEU A 251 1.29 14.09 16.41
CA LEU A 251 0.52 13.51 17.52
C LEU A 251 1.05 13.96 18.89
N GLU A 252 2.27 14.51 18.96
CA GLU A 252 3.00 14.77 20.21
C GLU A 252 3.14 13.49 21.06
N ARG A 253 3.45 12.36 20.39
CA ARG A 253 3.55 11.03 21.00
C ARG A 253 4.82 10.30 20.58
N ASP A 254 5.28 9.41 21.45
CA ASP A 254 6.34 8.46 21.14
C ASP A 254 5.78 7.15 20.55
N PRO A 255 6.59 6.31 19.88
CA PRO A 255 6.14 5.02 19.37
C PRO A 255 5.46 4.15 20.45
N GLU A 256 6.02 4.14 21.67
CA GLU A 256 5.51 3.40 22.83
C GLU A 256 4.13 3.90 23.31
N ASP A 257 3.62 5.00 22.78
CA ASP A 257 2.27 5.51 23.03
C ASP A 257 1.23 5.04 22.01
N ILE A 258 1.63 4.22 21.03
CA ILE A 258 0.77 3.80 19.92
C ILE A 258 0.30 2.36 20.06
N ILE A 259 -1.02 2.16 19.95
CA ILE A 259 -1.62 0.85 19.69
C ILE A 259 -1.98 0.78 18.21
N LEU A 260 -1.36 -0.15 17.49
CA LEU A 260 -1.49 -0.22 16.04
C LEU A 260 -2.45 -1.33 15.61
N ILE A 261 -3.35 -1.06 14.68
CA ILE A 261 -4.27 -2.07 14.10
C ILE A 261 -4.04 -2.11 12.59
N PHE A 262 -3.54 -3.22 12.08
CA PHE A 262 -3.48 -3.49 10.65
C PHE A 262 -4.69 -4.31 10.22
N ASP A 263 -5.55 -3.73 9.41
CA ASP A 263 -6.56 -4.48 8.67
C ASP A 263 -6.00 -5.01 7.35
N GLU A 264 -6.49 -6.17 6.92
CA GLU A 264 -5.96 -6.94 5.80
C GLU A 264 -4.43 -7.10 5.89
N ALA A 265 -3.96 -7.48 7.08
CA ALA A 265 -2.55 -7.59 7.43
C ALA A 265 -1.74 -8.52 6.49
N HIS A 266 -2.43 -9.36 5.71
CA HIS A 266 -1.82 -10.17 4.67
C HIS A 266 -1.12 -9.35 3.56
N ASN A 267 -1.43 -8.05 3.43
CA ASN A 267 -0.81 -7.14 2.48
C ASN A 267 0.42 -6.40 3.03
N ILE A 268 0.71 -6.49 4.33
CA ILE A 268 1.81 -5.74 4.97
C ILE A 268 3.12 -6.05 4.28
N GLU A 269 3.40 -7.33 3.98
CA GLU A 269 4.64 -7.75 3.35
C GLU A 269 4.84 -7.09 1.97
N ALA A 270 3.82 -7.14 1.10
CA ALA A 270 3.89 -6.55 -0.23
C ALA A 270 4.01 -5.01 -0.17
N SER A 271 3.24 -4.37 0.72
CA SER A 271 3.31 -2.92 0.92
C SER A 271 4.67 -2.51 1.48
N ALA A 272 5.17 -3.14 2.54
CA ALA A 272 6.46 -2.81 3.16
C ALA A 272 7.61 -3.02 2.16
N ARG A 273 7.57 -4.11 1.39
CA ARG A 273 8.52 -4.37 0.29
C ARG A 273 8.54 -3.24 -0.74
N SER A 274 7.38 -2.74 -1.14
CA SER A 274 7.30 -1.63 -2.09
C SER A 274 7.87 -0.32 -1.53
N HIS A 275 7.79 -0.12 -0.21
CA HIS A 275 8.34 1.07 0.46
C HIS A 275 9.85 0.99 0.66
N SER A 276 10.36 -0.21 0.93
CA SER A 276 11.77 -0.43 1.25
C SER A 276 12.66 -0.63 0.02
N SER A 277 12.06 -0.96 -1.14
CA SER A 277 12.81 -1.14 -2.38
C SER A 277 13.22 0.22 -2.96
N ILE A 278 14.50 0.37 -3.29
CA ILE A 278 15.07 1.61 -3.82
C ILE A 278 15.46 1.43 -5.28
N THR A 279 15.45 2.51 -6.07
CA THR A 279 15.76 2.43 -7.51
C THR A 279 16.56 3.61 -8.03
N LEU A 280 17.39 3.37 -9.04
CA LEU A 280 18.16 4.42 -9.70
C LEU A 280 18.03 4.29 -11.23
N SER A 281 17.50 5.32 -11.87
CA SER A 281 17.38 5.40 -13.33
C SER A 281 18.62 6.03 -13.95
N GLU A 282 18.95 5.62 -15.17
CA GLU A 282 19.96 6.25 -16.03
C GLU A 282 19.81 7.78 -16.12
N LEU A 283 18.58 8.26 -16.31
CA LEU A 283 18.26 9.69 -16.37
C LEU A 283 18.66 10.44 -15.10
N THR A 284 18.56 9.80 -13.94
CA THR A 284 18.93 10.42 -12.66
C THR A 284 20.45 10.52 -12.53
N ILE A 285 21.17 9.52 -13.03
CA ILE A 285 22.64 9.56 -13.10
C ILE A 285 23.13 10.63 -14.09
N GLU A 286 22.51 10.74 -15.27
CA GLU A 286 22.82 11.79 -16.25
C GLU A 286 22.57 13.20 -15.68
N LYS A 287 21.47 13.38 -14.94
CA LYS A 287 21.19 14.64 -14.23
C LYS A 287 22.22 14.92 -13.13
N ALA A 288 22.62 13.92 -12.36
CA ALA A 288 23.68 14.06 -11.36
C ALA A 288 25.02 14.45 -12.01
N LEU A 289 25.40 13.83 -13.13
CA LEU A 289 26.59 14.21 -13.88
C LEU A 289 26.53 15.64 -14.42
N SER A 290 25.34 16.07 -14.86
CA SER A 290 25.11 17.47 -15.28
C SER A 290 25.20 18.44 -14.11
N GLU A 291 24.71 18.05 -12.93
CA GLU A 291 24.77 18.83 -11.68
C GLU A 291 26.22 18.96 -11.17
N VAL A 292 27.06 17.92 -11.34
CA VAL A 292 28.50 18.00 -11.04
C VAL A 292 29.19 19.07 -11.91
N GLY A 293 28.72 19.26 -13.15
CA GLY A 293 29.24 20.25 -14.09
C GLY A 293 30.61 19.90 -14.70
N GLU A 294 31.21 20.88 -15.39
CA GLU A 294 32.57 20.75 -15.88
C GLU A 294 33.58 20.89 -14.73
N THR A 295 34.48 19.93 -14.62
CA THR A 295 35.60 19.96 -13.67
C THR A 295 36.72 20.78 -14.32
N PRO A 296 37.15 21.92 -13.75
CA PRO A 296 38.27 22.67 -14.31
C PRO A 296 39.55 21.83 -14.26
N GLU A 297 40.36 21.91 -15.32
CA GLU A 297 41.74 21.40 -15.30
C GLU A 297 42.53 22.15 -14.23
N GLN A 298 43.44 21.45 -13.53
CA GLN A 298 44.20 21.97 -12.39
C GLN A 298 45.01 23.25 -12.68
N ASP A 299 45.16 23.68 -13.94
CA ASP A 299 46.11 24.72 -14.35
C ASP A 299 45.56 25.89 -15.19
N ASN A 300 44.23 26.09 -15.32
CA ASN A 300 43.71 27.24 -16.09
C ASN A 300 42.58 28.04 -15.42
N SER A 301 42.97 29.01 -14.58
CA SER A 301 42.25 30.24 -14.18
C SER A 301 40.88 30.13 -13.45
N PRO A 302 40.50 31.11 -12.61
CA PRO A 302 39.38 30.99 -11.67
C PRO A 302 38.01 31.45 -12.21
N PHE A 303 37.77 31.42 -13.54
CA PHE A 303 36.51 31.94 -14.09
C PHE A 303 35.87 31.01 -15.14
N PHE A 304 34.70 30.47 -14.82
CA PHE A 304 33.83 29.77 -15.77
C PHE A 304 33.05 30.76 -16.65
N ARG A 305 33.11 30.55 -17.97
CA ARG A 305 32.11 31.04 -18.94
C ARG A 305 31.28 29.85 -19.43
N ALA A 306 29.98 29.86 -19.18
CA ALA A 306 29.03 28.99 -19.87
C ALA A 306 27.64 29.64 -19.94
N GLY A 307 27.13 29.85 -21.16
CA GLY A 307 25.72 29.73 -21.59
C GLY A 307 24.62 30.59 -20.92
N ALA A 308 23.65 31.01 -21.72
CA ALA A 308 22.74 32.16 -21.54
C ALA A 308 21.66 32.11 -20.42
N ASP A 309 21.89 31.46 -19.28
CA ASP A 309 21.06 31.65 -18.08
C ASP A 309 21.93 31.61 -16.81
N SER A 310 22.86 32.57 -16.75
CA SER A 310 23.86 32.71 -15.70
C SER A 310 23.36 33.63 -14.58
N SER A 311 22.72 33.07 -13.56
CA SER A 311 22.56 33.75 -12.27
C SER A 311 22.60 32.83 -11.04
N ILE A 312 22.79 31.51 -11.18
CA ILE A 312 22.79 30.56 -10.04
C ILE A 312 23.92 29.52 -10.17
N GLY A 313 25.13 29.96 -10.55
CA GLY A 313 26.33 29.13 -10.46
C GLY A 313 26.91 29.20 -9.05
N ILE A 314 26.68 28.17 -8.23
CA ILE A 314 27.21 28.09 -6.85
C ILE A 314 28.72 27.78 -6.95
N PRO A 315 29.63 28.66 -6.48
CA PRO A 315 31.07 28.38 -6.45
C PRO A 315 31.34 27.28 -5.42
N LEU A 316 31.93 26.16 -5.84
CA LEU A 316 32.13 24.94 -5.04
C LEU A 316 33.59 24.47 -5.10
N ASP A 317 34.50 25.44 -5.06
CA ASP A 317 35.95 25.27 -5.15
C ASP A 317 36.48 24.39 -3.99
N GLN A 318 35.76 24.38 -2.86
CA GLN A 318 36.08 23.58 -1.67
C GLN A 318 35.84 22.07 -1.83
N ASP A 319 35.05 21.66 -2.84
CA ASP A 319 34.62 20.27 -3.05
C ASP A 319 35.18 19.67 -4.35
N TYR A 320 36.29 20.19 -4.85
CA TYR A 320 36.89 19.76 -6.13
C TYR A 320 37.13 18.25 -6.20
N GLU A 321 37.74 17.66 -5.16
CA GLU A 321 38.02 16.22 -5.12
C GLU A 321 36.73 15.39 -5.13
N ALA A 322 35.75 15.75 -4.30
CA ALA A 322 34.45 15.05 -4.23
C ALA A 322 33.71 15.12 -5.59
N ARG A 323 33.75 16.27 -6.28
CA ARG A 323 33.21 16.42 -7.63
C ARG A 323 33.92 15.53 -8.66
N LEU A 324 35.25 15.47 -8.60
CA LEU A 324 36.04 14.61 -9.48
C LEU A 324 35.70 13.12 -9.25
N TYR A 325 35.60 12.71 -7.99
CA TYR A 325 35.20 11.34 -7.64
C TYR A 325 33.76 11.04 -8.05
N ALA A 326 32.82 11.96 -7.84
CA ALA A 326 31.43 11.83 -8.29
C ALA A 326 31.37 11.60 -9.80
N LYS A 327 32.06 12.45 -10.57
CA LYS A 327 32.12 12.34 -12.03
C LYS A 327 32.66 10.98 -12.48
N LYS A 328 33.77 10.51 -11.89
CA LYS A 328 34.37 9.20 -12.20
C LYS A 328 33.45 8.04 -11.86
N LEU A 329 32.96 7.96 -10.61
CA LEU A 329 32.13 6.85 -10.14
C LEU A 329 30.78 6.79 -10.85
N PHE A 330 30.12 7.93 -11.02
CA PHE A 330 28.82 7.97 -11.70
C PHE A 330 28.96 7.61 -13.18
N THR A 331 30.05 8.03 -13.85
CA THR A 331 30.35 7.62 -15.23
C THR A 331 30.65 6.13 -15.32
N CYS A 332 31.44 5.57 -14.39
CA CYS A 332 31.70 4.14 -14.31
C CYS A 332 30.41 3.34 -14.17
N PHE A 333 29.54 3.74 -13.24
CA PHE A 333 28.29 3.05 -13.00
C PHE A 333 27.32 3.19 -14.18
N LEU A 334 27.20 4.37 -14.76
CA LEU A 334 26.39 4.62 -15.95
C LEU A 334 26.82 3.72 -17.12
N THR A 335 28.13 3.63 -17.36
CA THR A 335 28.70 2.79 -18.42
C THR A 335 28.45 1.31 -18.14
N ALA A 336 28.70 0.85 -16.91
CA ALA A 336 28.45 -0.52 -16.51
C ALA A 336 26.97 -0.90 -16.66
N LEU A 337 26.04 0.00 -16.33
CA LEU A 337 24.60 -0.18 -16.47
C LEU A 337 24.21 -0.35 -17.95
N ARG A 338 24.71 0.55 -18.81
CA ARG A 338 24.48 0.51 -20.27
C ARG A 338 25.00 -0.77 -20.90
N ASP A 339 26.27 -1.09 -20.64
CA ASP A 339 26.91 -2.30 -21.15
C ASP A 339 26.20 -3.57 -20.69
N THR A 340 25.63 -3.57 -19.47
CA THR A 340 24.96 -4.73 -18.90
C THR A 340 23.69 -5.06 -19.67
N TYR A 341 22.76 -4.11 -19.82
CA TYR A 341 21.55 -4.40 -20.60
C TYR A 341 21.88 -4.61 -22.07
N ASP A 342 22.85 -3.89 -22.65
CA ASP A 342 23.21 -4.05 -24.06
C ASP A 342 23.77 -5.44 -24.36
N SER A 343 24.54 -6.01 -23.44
CA SER A 343 25.04 -7.38 -23.57
C SER A 343 23.97 -8.46 -23.39
N LYS A 344 22.85 -8.14 -22.72
CA LYS A 344 21.76 -9.08 -22.40
C LYS A 344 20.62 -9.05 -23.41
N LEU A 345 20.40 -7.93 -24.10
CA LEU A 345 19.37 -7.79 -25.13
C LEU A 345 19.75 -8.57 -26.40
N LYS A 346 18.90 -9.51 -26.81
CA LYS A 346 19.11 -10.28 -28.05
C LYS A 346 18.76 -9.46 -29.30
N PHE A 347 19.25 -9.91 -30.45
CA PHE A 347 18.93 -9.31 -31.75
C PHE A 347 17.41 -9.23 -31.95
N GLY A 348 16.90 -8.01 -32.22
CA GLY A 348 15.48 -7.75 -32.42
C GLY A 348 14.64 -7.51 -31.14
N GLU A 349 15.13 -7.84 -29.94
CA GLU A 349 14.43 -7.53 -28.68
C GLU A 349 14.35 -6.02 -28.43
N ARG A 350 15.39 -5.27 -28.84
CA ARG A 350 15.41 -3.81 -28.80
C ARG A 350 14.19 -3.17 -29.48
N ASN A 351 13.75 -3.74 -30.60
CA ASN A 351 12.62 -3.22 -31.38
C ASN A 351 11.26 -3.62 -30.78
N ARG A 352 11.22 -4.60 -29.87
CA ARG A 352 10.02 -5.07 -29.19
C ARG A 352 9.78 -4.37 -27.84
N LEU A 353 10.74 -3.59 -27.36
CA LEU A 353 10.60 -2.83 -26.11
C LEU A 353 9.52 -1.75 -26.27
N GLY A 354 8.52 -1.80 -25.39
CA GLY A 354 7.44 -0.83 -25.32
C GLY A 354 7.69 0.27 -24.29
N LYS A 355 6.60 0.97 -23.92
CA LYS A 355 6.60 2.03 -22.88
C LYS A 355 6.80 1.49 -21.46
N ASN A 356 6.47 0.21 -21.25
CA ASN A 356 6.49 -0.42 -19.94
C ASN A 356 7.89 -0.94 -19.62
N TRP A 357 8.26 -0.87 -18.35
CA TRP A 357 9.49 -1.46 -17.83
C TRP A 357 9.46 -2.98 -17.98
N GLN A 358 10.58 -3.55 -18.43
CA GLN A 358 10.80 -4.99 -18.55
C GLN A 358 12.05 -5.36 -17.75
N ASP A 359 11.93 -6.41 -16.94
CA ASP A 359 13.02 -6.90 -16.10
C ASP A 359 14.05 -7.68 -16.94
N ILE A 360 15.33 -7.43 -16.68
CA ILE A 360 16.48 -8.13 -17.23
C ILE A 360 17.22 -8.79 -16.07
N GLN A 361 17.42 -10.10 -16.19
CA GLN A 361 18.18 -10.88 -15.22
C GLN A 361 19.68 -10.50 -15.26
N ILE A 362 20.15 -9.89 -14.17
CA ILE A 362 21.56 -9.52 -13.96
C ILE A 362 22.23 -10.29 -12.82
N SER A 363 21.44 -10.99 -12.02
CA SER A 363 21.87 -11.85 -10.93
C SER A 363 21.00 -13.10 -10.94
N ASP A 364 21.56 -14.29 -10.72
CA ASP A 364 20.73 -15.48 -10.55
C ASP A 364 20.05 -15.44 -9.16
N PRO A 365 18.74 -15.69 -9.04
CA PRO A 365 18.05 -15.64 -7.74
C PRO A 365 18.61 -16.58 -6.67
N TYR A 366 19.27 -17.68 -7.07
CA TYR A 366 19.83 -18.69 -6.17
C TYR A 366 21.34 -18.51 -5.97
N GLU A 367 22.10 -18.28 -7.05
CA GLU A 367 23.56 -18.07 -6.95
C GLU A 367 23.94 -16.64 -6.53
N ARG A 368 23.05 -15.67 -6.76
CA ARG A 368 23.14 -14.25 -6.35
C ARG A 368 24.37 -13.49 -6.85
N PHE A 369 25.01 -13.96 -7.92
CA PHE A 369 26.13 -13.25 -8.54
C PHE A 369 25.65 -12.04 -9.37
N ASP A 370 25.86 -10.83 -8.85
CA ASP A 370 25.50 -9.57 -9.53
C ASP A 370 26.54 -9.15 -10.58
N ILE A 371 26.18 -9.33 -11.85
CA ILE A 371 27.03 -8.97 -13.01
C ILE A 371 27.26 -7.45 -13.10
N LEU A 372 26.26 -6.64 -12.75
CA LEU A 372 26.35 -5.18 -12.82
C LEU A 372 27.34 -4.66 -11.77
N LYS A 373 27.19 -5.11 -10.51
CA LYS A 373 28.11 -4.77 -9.41
C LYS A 373 29.55 -5.16 -9.78
N ALA A 374 29.76 -6.37 -10.30
CA ALA A 374 31.09 -6.83 -10.72
C ALA A 374 31.71 -5.98 -11.84
N ARG A 375 30.91 -5.55 -12.83
CA ARG A 375 31.39 -4.65 -13.91
C ARG A 375 31.71 -3.25 -13.39
N PHE A 376 30.85 -2.71 -12.54
CA PHE A 376 31.04 -1.40 -11.93
C PHE A 376 32.34 -1.34 -11.12
N LEU A 377 32.54 -2.29 -10.18
CA LEU A 377 33.74 -2.32 -9.34
C LEU A 377 35.02 -2.49 -10.18
N ARG A 378 34.98 -3.33 -11.23
CA ARG A 378 36.12 -3.47 -12.16
C ARG A 378 36.44 -2.15 -12.89
N SER A 379 35.41 -1.39 -13.27
CA SER A 379 35.60 -0.08 -13.89
C SER A 379 36.15 0.95 -12.90
N ALA A 380 35.66 0.94 -11.66
CA ALA A 380 36.17 1.81 -10.60
C ALA A 380 37.66 1.55 -10.32
N VAL A 381 38.10 0.29 -10.27
CA VAL A 381 39.52 -0.05 -10.10
C VAL A 381 40.40 0.53 -11.22
N LYS A 382 39.91 0.52 -12.48
CA LYS A 382 40.63 1.13 -13.60
C LYS A 382 40.74 2.66 -13.50
N GLU A 383 39.79 3.31 -12.84
CA GLU A 383 39.78 4.77 -12.62
C GLU A 383 40.58 5.22 -11.39
N GLY A 384 41.20 4.27 -10.67
CA GLY A 384 42.08 4.52 -9.53
C GLY A 384 41.45 4.29 -8.15
N PHE A 385 40.29 3.63 -8.06
CA PHE A 385 39.69 3.25 -6.77
C PHE A 385 40.15 1.84 -6.37
N GLU A 386 40.91 1.69 -5.28
CA GLU A 386 41.57 0.43 -4.92
C GLU A 386 40.62 -0.75 -4.73
N ASP A 387 39.56 -0.56 -3.94
CA ASP A 387 38.60 -1.61 -3.56
C ASP A 387 37.19 -1.05 -3.27
N GLU A 388 36.25 -1.95 -2.95
CA GLU A 388 34.86 -1.61 -2.62
C GLU A 388 34.74 -0.73 -1.36
N GLU A 389 35.62 -0.90 -0.37
CA GLU A 389 35.61 -0.10 0.86
C GLU A 389 35.98 1.35 0.57
N LYS A 390 37.03 1.58 -0.24
CA LYS A 390 37.40 2.92 -0.72
C LYS A 390 36.29 3.55 -1.53
N VAL A 391 35.61 2.81 -2.40
CA VAL A 391 34.44 3.32 -3.14
C VAL A 391 33.35 3.78 -2.19
N LEU A 392 33.02 3.00 -1.17
CA LEU A 392 32.01 3.37 -0.16
C LEU A 392 32.37 4.64 0.62
N ILE A 393 33.64 4.80 1.00
CA ILE A 393 34.13 6.02 1.67
C ILE A 393 33.93 7.23 0.75
N ARG A 394 34.33 7.13 -0.52
CA ARG A 394 34.16 8.23 -1.49
C ARG A 394 32.70 8.54 -1.77
N LEU A 395 31.83 7.54 -1.84
CA LEU A 395 30.39 7.75 -2.00
C LEU A 395 29.79 8.53 -0.82
N ARG A 396 30.26 8.31 0.41
CA ARG A 396 29.82 9.10 1.58
C ARG A 396 30.20 10.58 1.42
N GLU A 397 31.44 10.88 1.06
CA GLU A 397 31.92 12.25 0.82
C GLU A 397 31.10 12.95 -0.30
N ILE A 398 30.77 12.22 -1.37
CA ILE A 398 29.92 12.71 -2.47
C ILE A 398 28.49 12.97 -1.98
N GLY A 399 27.95 12.10 -1.11
CA GLY A 399 26.63 12.29 -0.49
C GLY A 399 26.57 13.56 0.35
N GLU A 400 27.62 13.85 1.13
CA GLU A 400 27.74 15.07 1.93
C GLU A 400 27.79 16.34 1.05
N LEU A 401 28.52 16.30 -0.07
CA LEU A 401 28.50 17.36 -1.10
C LEU A 401 27.08 17.58 -1.62
N GLY A 402 26.38 16.51 -1.97
CA GLY A 402 24.99 16.59 -2.44
C GLY A 402 24.05 17.18 -1.37
N GLY A 403 24.27 16.86 -0.09
CA GLY A 403 23.54 17.45 1.04
C GLY A 403 23.71 18.97 1.13
N ARG A 404 24.96 19.46 1.04
CA ARG A 404 25.24 20.91 0.99
C ARG A 404 24.56 21.61 -0.19
N LEU A 405 24.55 20.96 -1.36
CA LEU A 405 23.85 21.48 -2.54
C LEU A 405 22.34 21.60 -2.33
N GLU A 406 21.71 20.61 -1.68
CA GLU A 406 20.28 20.67 -1.34
C GLU A 406 19.95 21.82 -0.41
N GLU A 407 20.78 22.09 0.60
CA GLU A 407 20.62 23.23 1.50
C GLU A 407 20.62 24.54 0.72
N ILE A 408 21.55 24.71 -0.23
CA ILE A 408 21.62 25.91 -1.07
C ILE A 408 20.41 26.02 -2.01
N TYR A 409 19.93 24.91 -2.58
CA TYR A 409 18.71 24.92 -3.40
C TYR A 409 17.47 25.27 -2.58
N ALA A 410 17.36 24.75 -1.35
CA ALA A 410 16.28 25.10 -0.44
C ALA A 410 16.31 26.59 -0.09
N GLU A 411 17.48 27.15 0.23
CA GLU A 411 17.63 28.58 0.47
C GLU A 411 17.26 29.44 -0.74
N ASN A 412 17.72 29.07 -1.94
CA ASN A 412 17.42 29.82 -3.16
C ASN A 412 15.94 29.74 -3.53
N TYR A 413 15.27 28.62 -3.28
CA TYR A 413 13.82 28.51 -3.41
C TYR A 413 13.08 29.40 -2.42
N LYS A 414 13.49 29.40 -1.14
CA LYS A 414 12.92 30.31 -0.12
C LYS A 414 13.04 31.78 -0.52
N LYS A 415 14.20 32.17 -1.07
CA LYS A 415 14.48 33.53 -1.57
C LYS A 415 13.75 33.87 -2.87
N GLY A 416 13.00 32.93 -3.47
CA GLY A 416 12.29 33.14 -4.74
C GLY A 416 13.20 33.16 -5.98
N LEU A 417 14.48 32.80 -5.84
CA LEU A 417 15.45 32.72 -6.93
C LEU A 417 15.24 31.46 -7.79
N LEU A 418 14.57 30.45 -7.23
CA LEU A 418 14.13 29.25 -7.93
C LEU A 418 12.61 29.18 -7.89
N SER A 419 11.98 28.98 -9.04
CA SER A 419 10.53 28.76 -9.15
C SER A 419 10.10 27.36 -8.72
N VAL A 420 11.02 26.40 -8.66
CA VAL A 420 10.78 25.01 -8.29
C VAL A 420 11.89 24.54 -7.36
N LEU A 421 11.53 23.85 -6.27
CA LEU A 421 12.50 23.24 -5.38
C LEU A 421 13.28 22.14 -6.11
N LYS A 422 14.59 22.31 -6.20
CA LYS A 422 15.50 21.29 -6.73
C LYS A 422 16.00 20.40 -5.60
N ARG A 423 16.07 19.09 -5.86
CA ARG A 423 16.77 18.11 -5.00
C ARG A 423 18.09 17.75 -5.66
N SER A 424 19.09 17.36 -4.86
CA SER A 424 20.38 16.99 -5.43
C SER A 424 20.32 15.58 -5.99
N HIS A 425 20.56 15.49 -7.29
CA HIS A 425 20.72 14.20 -7.95
C HIS A 425 22.04 13.54 -7.54
N ILE A 426 23.08 14.33 -7.21
CA ILE A 426 24.36 13.82 -6.69
C ILE A 426 24.13 13.02 -5.40
N ARG A 427 23.43 13.60 -4.42
CA ARG A 427 23.12 12.93 -3.14
C ARG A 427 22.38 11.62 -3.38
N TYR A 428 21.31 11.67 -4.17
CA TYR A 428 20.49 10.51 -4.45
C TYR A 428 21.27 9.36 -5.09
N VAL A 429 22.12 9.65 -6.08
CA VAL A 429 22.97 8.64 -6.73
C VAL A 429 23.97 8.06 -5.73
N ALA A 430 24.61 8.89 -4.92
CA ALA A 430 25.59 8.45 -3.93
C ALA A 430 24.97 7.55 -2.84
N ASP A 431 23.82 7.94 -2.29
CA ASP A 431 23.09 7.18 -1.27
C ASP A 431 22.59 5.84 -1.84
N PHE A 432 22.08 5.85 -3.07
CA PHE A 432 21.68 4.63 -3.76
C PHE A 432 22.87 3.69 -3.98
N LEU A 433 23.98 4.17 -4.53
CA LEU A 433 25.15 3.32 -4.80
C LEU A 433 25.75 2.74 -3.52
N SER A 434 25.79 3.53 -2.44
CA SER A 434 26.22 3.07 -1.12
C SER A 434 25.34 1.93 -0.63
N SER A 435 24.01 2.13 -0.70
CA SER A 435 23.03 1.10 -0.32
C SER A 435 23.13 -0.13 -1.20
N TYR A 436 23.26 0.05 -2.51
CA TYR A 436 23.38 -1.02 -3.49
C TYR A 436 24.60 -1.91 -3.22
N LEU A 437 25.79 -1.33 -3.03
CA LEU A 437 27.01 -2.09 -2.73
C LEU A 437 26.88 -2.90 -1.42
N VAL A 438 26.33 -2.31 -0.37
CA VAL A 438 26.23 -2.94 0.96
C VAL A 438 25.12 -3.99 1.06
N LEU A 439 24.01 -3.77 0.35
CA LEU A 439 22.79 -4.56 0.52
C LEU A 439 22.57 -5.60 -0.59
N SER A 440 23.13 -5.43 -1.80
CA SER A 440 22.94 -6.35 -2.93
C SER A 440 23.24 -7.80 -2.60
N ASP A 441 24.22 -8.02 -1.74
CA ASP A 441 24.75 -9.35 -1.41
C ASP A 441 24.00 -9.98 -0.22
N ARG A 442 23.11 -9.21 0.44
CA ARG A 442 22.32 -9.71 1.56
C ARG A 442 21.10 -10.47 1.05
N GLN A 443 20.75 -11.55 1.73
CA GLN A 443 19.65 -12.45 1.34
C GLN A 443 18.28 -11.76 1.22
N ASN A 444 18.07 -10.69 2.00
CA ASN A 444 16.83 -9.92 2.01
C ASN A 444 16.65 -9.02 0.80
N TYR A 445 17.66 -8.86 -0.06
CA TYR A 445 17.61 -7.97 -1.22
C TYR A 445 17.97 -8.73 -2.49
N TYR A 446 17.53 -8.20 -3.63
CA TYR A 446 17.84 -8.75 -4.94
C TYR A 446 17.94 -7.64 -5.98
N PRO A 447 19.06 -7.53 -6.72
CA PRO A 447 19.24 -6.48 -7.72
C PRO A 447 18.56 -6.85 -9.04
N ILE A 448 17.77 -5.92 -9.58
CA ILE A 448 16.98 -6.10 -10.81
C ILE A 448 17.24 -4.93 -11.76
N LEU A 449 17.71 -5.22 -12.97
CA LEU A 449 17.84 -4.21 -14.02
C LEU A 449 16.55 -4.18 -14.84
N ASN A 450 15.88 -3.05 -14.91
CA ASN A 450 14.72 -2.83 -15.76
C ASN A 450 15.11 -1.97 -16.97
N VAL A 451 14.52 -2.25 -18.14
CA VAL A 451 14.66 -1.42 -19.34
C VAL A 451 13.31 -1.05 -19.92
N ARG A 452 13.25 0.09 -20.61
CA ARG A 452 12.10 0.48 -21.44
C ARG A 452 12.56 1.32 -22.62
N LYS A 453 11.67 1.49 -23.60
CA LYS A 453 11.88 2.46 -24.68
C LYS A 453 11.34 3.83 -24.27
N ASP A 454 12.18 4.86 -24.32
CA ASP A 454 11.73 6.25 -24.21
C ASP A 454 11.28 6.74 -25.59
N PHE A 455 10.00 7.04 -25.72
CA PHE A 455 9.40 7.47 -26.99
C PHE A 455 9.73 8.92 -27.34
N LYS A 456 10.22 9.74 -26.38
CA LYS A 456 10.63 11.11 -26.67
C LYS A 456 11.96 11.18 -27.37
N SER A 457 12.91 10.34 -26.94
CA SER A 457 14.29 10.33 -27.45
C SER A 457 14.61 9.13 -28.35
N ASP A 458 13.63 8.23 -28.54
CA ASP A 458 13.76 6.94 -29.24
C ASP A 458 14.86 6.00 -28.70
N ARG A 459 15.39 6.30 -27.51
CA ARG A 459 16.46 5.52 -26.86
C ARG A 459 15.92 4.53 -25.85
N ILE A 460 16.70 3.47 -25.61
CA ILE A 460 16.48 2.55 -24.50
C ILE A 460 17.01 3.23 -23.24
N VAL A 461 16.25 3.15 -22.15
CA VAL A 461 16.64 3.70 -20.86
C VAL A 461 16.63 2.60 -19.83
N GLY A 462 17.71 2.48 -19.07
CA GLY A 462 17.83 1.53 -17.97
C GLY A 462 17.48 2.11 -16.59
N ARG A 463 17.08 1.24 -15.67
CA ARG A 463 16.88 1.53 -14.24
C ARG A 463 17.31 0.32 -13.45
N ILE A 464 18.14 0.51 -12.43
CA ILE A 464 18.46 -0.53 -11.45
C ILE A 464 17.50 -0.40 -10.26
N GLU A 465 17.01 -1.52 -9.77
CA GLU A 465 16.19 -1.63 -8.57
C GLU A 465 16.87 -2.59 -7.59
N LEU A 466 17.01 -2.16 -6.34
CA LEU A 466 17.36 -3.05 -5.24
C LEU A 466 16.05 -3.49 -4.58
N PHE A 467 15.52 -4.62 -5.06
CA PHE A 467 14.25 -5.17 -4.64
C PHE A 467 14.38 -5.83 -3.27
N THR A 468 13.47 -5.53 -2.35
CA THR A 468 13.49 -6.14 -1.01
C THR A 468 12.70 -7.45 -1.01
N CYS A 469 13.39 -8.59 -0.92
CA CYS A 469 12.75 -9.90 -0.81
C CYS A 469 12.01 -10.06 0.53
N ILE A 470 12.59 -9.63 1.65
CA ILE A 470 11.97 -9.73 2.98
C ILE A 470 12.05 -8.38 3.71
N PRO A 471 10.93 -7.68 3.97
CA PRO A 471 10.92 -6.29 4.41
C PRO A 471 11.15 -6.08 5.93
N LYS A 472 11.93 -6.96 6.58
CA LYS A 472 12.21 -6.89 8.02
C LYS A 472 12.84 -5.56 8.43
N ASN A 473 13.64 -4.96 7.54
CA ASN A 473 14.32 -3.70 7.79
C ASN A 473 13.37 -2.54 8.10
N VAL A 474 12.07 -2.67 7.78
CA VAL A 474 11.07 -1.64 8.06
C VAL A 474 9.99 -2.13 9.00
N THR A 475 9.56 -3.39 8.88
CA THR A 475 8.48 -3.95 9.70
C THR A 475 8.91 -4.27 11.13
N GLN A 476 10.13 -4.80 11.31
CA GLN A 476 10.61 -5.19 12.63
C GLN A 476 10.81 -3.96 13.56
N PRO A 477 11.56 -2.91 13.16
CA PRO A 477 11.70 -1.72 14.00
C PRO A 477 10.37 -1.06 14.38
N LEU A 478 9.40 -1.08 13.46
CA LEU A 478 8.06 -0.57 13.72
C LEU A 478 7.34 -1.40 14.80
N LEU A 479 7.27 -2.72 14.64
CA LEU A 479 6.54 -3.60 15.55
C LEU A 479 7.23 -3.75 16.92
N ASP A 480 8.55 -3.59 16.96
CA ASP A 480 9.33 -3.60 18.20
C ASP A 480 9.17 -2.28 18.99
N SER A 481 8.89 -1.14 18.32
CA SER A 481 8.81 0.18 18.96
C SER A 481 7.42 0.59 19.46
N VAL A 482 6.34 0.06 18.88
CA VAL A 482 4.97 0.40 19.29
C VAL A 482 4.54 -0.32 20.57
N TYR A 483 3.58 0.23 21.33
CA TYR A 483 3.07 -0.39 22.56
C TYR A 483 2.52 -1.80 22.34
N ALA A 484 1.64 -1.96 21.36
CA ALA A 484 1.06 -3.23 20.94
C ALA A 484 0.57 -3.12 19.49
N ALA A 485 0.41 -4.26 18.82
CA ALA A 485 -0.18 -4.29 17.48
C ALA A 485 -1.17 -5.44 17.30
N VAL A 486 -2.27 -5.18 16.59
CA VAL A 486 -3.26 -6.18 16.18
C VAL A 486 -3.21 -6.29 14.66
N LEU A 487 -2.74 -7.42 14.15
CA LEU A 487 -2.67 -7.73 12.73
C LEU A 487 -3.82 -8.66 12.40
N MET A 488 -4.85 -8.13 11.73
CA MET A 488 -6.06 -8.90 11.41
C MET A 488 -6.26 -9.08 9.91
N SER A 489 -6.77 -10.24 9.51
CA SER A 489 -7.06 -10.57 8.11
C SER A 489 -8.03 -11.75 8.03
N ALA A 490 -8.71 -11.92 6.90
CA ALA A 490 -9.50 -13.13 6.65
C ALA A 490 -8.64 -14.38 6.40
N THR A 491 -7.38 -14.20 6.04
CA THR A 491 -6.52 -15.24 5.48
C THR A 491 -5.07 -15.00 5.90
N LEU A 492 -4.78 -15.02 7.21
CA LEU A 492 -3.46 -14.68 7.76
C LEU A 492 -2.56 -15.91 7.93
N ARG A 493 -3.12 -17.09 8.21
CA ARG A 493 -2.38 -18.34 8.39
C ARG A 493 -1.59 -18.72 7.13
N PRO A 494 -0.44 -19.41 7.29
CA PRO A 494 0.17 -19.83 8.56
C PRO A 494 0.85 -18.67 9.33
N PHE A 495 0.66 -18.61 10.66
CA PHE A 495 1.16 -17.50 11.48
C PHE A 495 2.69 -17.46 11.57
N GLU A 496 3.36 -18.61 11.53
CA GLU A 496 4.83 -18.69 11.52
C GLU A 496 5.46 -17.93 10.35
N MET A 497 4.82 -17.99 9.18
CA MET A 497 5.26 -17.22 8.02
C MET A 497 5.22 -15.73 8.33
N ILE A 498 4.10 -15.21 8.85
CA ILE A 498 3.93 -13.79 9.16
C ILE A 498 4.94 -13.32 10.21
N LYS A 499 5.13 -14.11 11.28
CA LYS A 499 6.12 -13.81 12.33
C LYS A 499 7.52 -13.69 11.72
N SER A 500 7.88 -14.66 10.90
CA SER A 500 9.21 -14.75 10.30
C SER A 500 9.44 -13.72 9.20
N THR A 501 8.46 -13.35 8.36
CA THR A 501 8.66 -12.40 7.25
C THR A 501 8.58 -10.94 7.71
N LEU A 502 7.75 -10.65 8.71
CA LEU A 502 7.66 -9.31 9.30
C LEU A 502 8.72 -9.05 10.38
N GLY A 503 9.45 -10.10 10.80
CA GLY A 503 10.48 -9.99 11.83
C GLY A 503 9.92 -9.77 13.24
N ILE A 504 8.79 -10.41 13.56
CA ILE A 504 8.15 -10.31 14.88
C ILE A 504 8.99 -11.10 15.88
N THR A 505 9.61 -10.40 16.83
CA THR A 505 10.43 -11.01 17.89
C THR A 505 9.72 -11.11 19.24
N ARG A 506 8.66 -10.31 19.42
CA ARG A 506 7.85 -10.21 20.64
C ARG A 506 6.93 -11.41 20.82
N GLU A 507 6.41 -11.59 22.03
CA GLU A 507 5.36 -12.57 22.30
C GLU A 507 4.09 -12.28 21.46
N VAL A 508 3.50 -13.35 20.93
CA VAL A 508 2.37 -13.28 20.02
C VAL A 508 1.16 -14.02 20.58
N GLU A 509 0.00 -13.40 20.52
CA GLU A 509 -1.31 -14.04 20.73
C GLU A 509 -1.91 -14.41 19.37
N GLU A 510 -2.09 -15.71 19.12
CA GLU A 510 -2.65 -16.23 17.87
C GLU A 510 -4.14 -16.56 18.02
N ILE A 511 -4.99 -15.84 17.30
CA ILE A 511 -6.44 -15.98 17.33
C ILE A 511 -6.90 -16.42 15.94
N SER A 512 -7.63 -17.54 15.86
CA SER A 512 -8.22 -17.99 14.60
C SER A 512 -9.64 -18.47 14.80
N TYR A 513 -10.57 -17.94 14.01
CA TYR A 513 -11.94 -18.39 13.96
C TYR A 513 -12.38 -18.62 12.51
N GLY A 514 -13.00 -19.78 12.27
CA GLY A 514 -13.60 -20.13 10.98
C GLY A 514 -14.87 -19.32 10.70
N THR A 515 -15.47 -19.55 9.53
CA THR A 515 -16.79 -18.98 9.22
C THR A 515 -17.86 -19.56 10.13
N THR A 516 -18.70 -18.68 10.68
CA THR A 516 -19.85 -19.04 11.53
C THR A 516 -21.16 -19.07 10.75
N PHE A 517 -21.10 -18.89 9.42
CA PHE A 517 -22.30 -18.89 8.60
C PHE A 517 -22.94 -20.29 8.59
N PRO A 518 -24.22 -20.44 8.21
CA PRO A 518 -24.86 -21.76 8.07
C PRO A 518 -24.26 -22.57 6.92
N SER A 519 -23.87 -23.82 7.17
CA SER A 519 -23.27 -24.71 6.14
C SER A 519 -24.24 -25.00 5.00
N GLU A 520 -25.53 -25.02 5.32
CA GLU A 520 -26.63 -25.34 4.41
C GLU A 520 -26.78 -24.25 3.34
N ARG A 521 -26.33 -23.02 3.63
CA ARG A 521 -26.39 -21.87 2.73
C ARG A 521 -25.14 -21.69 1.87
N ARG A 522 -24.20 -22.63 1.91
CA ARG A 522 -22.98 -22.54 1.10
C ARG A 522 -22.52 -23.91 0.60
N LEU A 523 -22.40 -24.03 -0.71
CA LEU A 523 -21.87 -25.24 -1.35
C LEU A 523 -20.45 -25.00 -1.86
N THR A 524 -19.53 -25.93 -1.59
CA THR A 524 -18.16 -25.90 -2.15
C THR A 524 -17.88 -27.17 -2.94
N LEU A 525 -17.70 -27.02 -4.25
CA LEU A 525 -17.43 -28.13 -5.17
C LEU A 525 -15.99 -28.08 -5.65
N ALA A 526 -15.25 -29.19 -5.49
CA ALA A 526 -13.93 -29.41 -6.08
C ALA A 526 -14.09 -30.31 -7.31
N VAL A 527 -14.10 -29.69 -8.50
CA VAL A 527 -14.47 -30.37 -9.75
C VAL A 527 -13.23 -30.94 -10.44
N SER A 528 -13.26 -32.24 -10.74
CA SER A 528 -12.15 -33.02 -11.29
C SER A 528 -11.88 -32.73 -12.78
N VAL A 529 -11.32 -31.56 -13.09
CA VAL A 529 -10.71 -31.29 -14.39
C VAL A 529 -9.20 -31.57 -14.35
N PRO A 530 -8.57 -32.01 -15.46
CA PRO A 530 -7.13 -32.24 -15.51
C PRO A 530 -6.35 -31.01 -15.00
N PRO A 531 -5.24 -31.19 -14.25
CA PRO A 531 -4.48 -30.07 -13.75
C PRO A 531 -4.05 -29.16 -14.90
N LEU A 532 -4.40 -27.87 -14.82
CA LEU A 532 -4.20 -26.90 -15.90
C LEU A 532 -2.76 -26.41 -16.02
N PHE A 533 -1.81 -27.33 -15.98
CA PHE A 533 -0.42 -27.06 -16.32
C PHE A 533 -0.28 -26.67 -17.80
N ALA A 534 0.79 -25.92 -18.11
CA ALA A 534 1.10 -25.51 -19.48
C ALA A 534 1.09 -26.68 -20.49
N LYS A 535 1.47 -27.90 -20.06
CA LYS A 535 1.48 -29.11 -20.89
C LYS A 535 0.08 -29.65 -21.24
N ASN A 536 -0.90 -29.43 -20.38
CA ASN A 536 -2.23 -30.07 -20.47
C ASN A 536 -3.36 -29.09 -20.81
N ARG A 537 -3.15 -27.78 -20.57
CA ARG A 537 -4.18 -26.75 -20.73
C ARG A 537 -4.65 -26.54 -22.17
N ASP A 538 -3.79 -26.83 -23.14
CA ASP A 538 -4.08 -26.63 -24.56
C ASP A 538 -4.60 -27.90 -25.24
N SER A 539 -4.79 -28.99 -24.49
CA SER A 539 -5.36 -30.21 -25.06
C SER A 539 -6.87 -30.01 -25.34
N PRO A 540 -7.38 -30.45 -26.51
CA PRO A 540 -8.80 -30.30 -26.86
C PRO A 540 -9.73 -30.89 -25.81
N LYS A 541 -9.38 -32.05 -25.25
CA LYS A 541 -10.18 -32.72 -24.20
C LYS A 541 -10.31 -31.88 -22.92
N THR A 542 -9.22 -31.23 -22.48
CA THR A 542 -9.26 -30.36 -21.29
C THR A 542 -10.14 -29.13 -21.56
N LEU A 543 -10.01 -28.53 -22.74
CA LEU A 543 -10.79 -27.35 -23.13
C LEU A 543 -12.29 -27.65 -23.19
N GLU A 544 -12.65 -28.79 -23.78
CA GLU A 544 -14.04 -29.25 -23.88
C GLU A 544 -14.61 -29.57 -22.51
N SER A 545 -13.89 -30.33 -21.67
CA SER A 545 -14.32 -30.64 -20.30
C SER A 545 -14.52 -29.38 -19.45
N LEU A 546 -13.64 -28.38 -19.58
CA LEU A 546 -13.78 -27.10 -18.90
C LEU A 546 -14.98 -26.31 -19.43
N LYS A 547 -15.15 -26.24 -20.76
CA LYS A 547 -16.29 -25.56 -21.37
C LYS A 547 -17.61 -26.17 -20.89
N GLU A 548 -17.73 -27.50 -20.90
CA GLU A 548 -18.92 -28.22 -20.44
C GLU A 548 -19.23 -27.92 -18.97
N ALA A 549 -18.23 -28.03 -18.08
CA ALA A 549 -18.42 -27.76 -16.66
C ALA A 549 -18.80 -26.31 -16.38
N LEU A 550 -18.19 -25.36 -17.08
CA LEU A 550 -18.50 -23.93 -16.96
C LEU A 550 -19.92 -23.64 -17.44
N LEU A 551 -20.31 -24.14 -18.62
CA LEU A 551 -21.67 -23.93 -19.15
C LEU A 551 -22.73 -24.55 -18.23
N ALA A 552 -22.50 -25.76 -17.71
CA ALA A 552 -23.42 -26.41 -16.79
C ALA A 552 -23.59 -25.59 -15.50
N ALA A 553 -22.49 -25.18 -14.87
CA ALA A 553 -22.52 -24.39 -13.64
C ALA A 553 -23.14 -22.99 -13.84
N ILE A 554 -22.79 -22.31 -14.95
CA ILE A 554 -23.35 -21.00 -15.28
C ILE A 554 -24.85 -21.14 -15.50
N THR A 555 -25.31 -22.12 -16.28
CA THR A 555 -26.73 -22.32 -16.60
C THR A 555 -27.54 -22.61 -15.34
N ALA A 556 -27.07 -23.52 -14.49
CA ALA A 556 -27.73 -23.90 -13.23
C ALA A 556 -27.79 -22.77 -12.18
N SER A 557 -26.92 -21.75 -12.27
CA SER A 557 -26.92 -20.63 -11.33
C SER A 557 -28.08 -19.65 -11.61
N PRO A 558 -28.93 -19.31 -10.63
CA PRO A 558 -30.09 -18.44 -10.86
C PRO A 558 -29.76 -16.95 -10.96
N GLY A 559 -28.56 -16.53 -10.53
CA GLY A 559 -28.13 -15.13 -10.53
C GLY A 559 -26.71 -14.95 -11.07
N ASN A 560 -26.16 -13.77 -10.80
CA ASN A 560 -24.83 -13.38 -11.26
C ASN A 560 -23.73 -14.39 -10.91
N VAL A 561 -22.87 -14.67 -11.90
CA VAL A 561 -21.73 -15.61 -11.79
C VAL A 561 -20.42 -14.85 -11.99
N ILE A 562 -19.42 -15.18 -11.18
CA ILE A 562 -18.06 -14.61 -11.28
C ILE A 562 -17.09 -15.76 -11.56
N ILE A 563 -16.27 -15.62 -12.60
CA ILE A 563 -15.23 -16.59 -12.94
C ILE A 563 -13.86 -15.95 -12.80
N TYR A 564 -13.02 -16.56 -11.98
CA TYR A 564 -11.61 -16.21 -11.80
C TYR A 564 -10.73 -17.20 -12.56
N PHE A 565 -9.97 -16.69 -13.53
CA PHE A 565 -8.92 -17.44 -14.23
C PHE A 565 -7.52 -17.17 -13.65
N GLN A 566 -6.57 -18.03 -14.01
CA GLN A 566 -5.15 -17.88 -13.64
C GLN A 566 -4.48 -16.63 -14.26
N SER A 567 -4.93 -16.18 -15.43
CA SER A 567 -4.36 -15.04 -16.14
C SER A 567 -5.39 -14.36 -17.04
N TYR A 568 -5.11 -13.11 -17.42
CA TYR A 568 -5.94 -12.39 -18.39
C TYR A 568 -6.04 -13.09 -19.74
N ALA A 569 -4.95 -13.71 -20.22
CA ALA A 569 -4.96 -14.43 -21.50
C ALA A 569 -5.96 -15.59 -21.50
N GLU A 570 -6.05 -16.32 -20.38
CA GLU A 570 -7.04 -17.39 -20.20
C GLU A 570 -8.45 -16.81 -20.03
N ALA A 571 -8.62 -15.75 -19.23
CA ALA A 571 -9.90 -15.06 -19.10
C ALA A 571 -10.48 -14.63 -20.46
N LEU A 572 -9.67 -13.99 -21.31
CA LEU A 572 -10.05 -13.57 -22.66
C LEU A 572 -10.38 -14.77 -23.55
N ARG A 573 -9.57 -15.83 -23.50
CA ARG A 573 -9.79 -17.06 -24.29
C ARG A 573 -11.16 -17.67 -24.00
N TYR A 574 -11.48 -17.87 -22.72
CA TYR A 574 -12.74 -18.51 -22.33
C TYR A 574 -13.94 -17.58 -22.49
N THR A 575 -13.76 -16.27 -22.34
CA THR A 575 -14.81 -15.29 -22.67
C THR A 575 -15.28 -15.49 -24.12
N LYS A 576 -14.34 -15.54 -25.08
CA LYS A 576 -14.65 -15.78 -26.50
C LYS A 576 -15.29 -17.15 -26.79
N LEU A 577 -15.01 -18.16 -25.96
CA LEU A 577 -15.59 -19.50 -26.09
C LEU A 577 -17.00 -19.60 -25.52
N LEU A 578 -17.32 -18.79 -24.51
CA LEU A 578 -18.60 -18.81 -23.80
C LEU A 578 -19.62 -17.85 -24.41
N GLU A 579 -19.17 -16.73 -24.98
CA GLU A 579 -20.03 -15.69 -25.59
C GLU A 579 -21.01 -16.21 -26.65
N PRO A 580 -20.66 -17.14 -27.55
CA PRO A 580 -21.61 -17.69 -28.52
C PRO A 580 -22.68 -18.61 -27.91
N GLU A 581 -22.43 -19.18 -26.74
CA GLU A 581 -23.25 -20.22 -26.12
C GLU A 581 -24.21 -19.67 -25.06
N LEU A 582 -23.97 -18.45 -24.57
CA LEU A 582 -24.68 -17.86 -23.45
C LEU A 582 -25.51 -16.66 -23.89
N SER A 583 -26.81 -16.69 -23.60
CA SER A 583 -27.74 -15.57 -23.86
C SER A 583 -27.83 -14.56 -22.70
N ILE A 584 -26.72 -14.35 -21.97
CA ILE A 584 -26.64 -13.41 -20.84
C ILE A 584 -25.52 -12.39 -21.07
N PRO A 585 -25.58 -11.18 -20.47
CA PRO A 585 -24.48 -10.23 -20.55
C PRO A 585 -23.18 -10.80 -19.97
N ILE A 586 -22.09 -10.73 -20.74
CA ILE A 586 -20.75 -11.13 -20.31
C ILE A 586 -19.87 -9.89 -20.21
N PHE A 587 -19.17 -9.77 -19.10
CA PHE A 587 -18.21 -8.71 -18.85
C PHE A 587 -16.82 -9.29 -18.62
N LEU A 588 -15.80 -8.67 -19.23
CA LEU A 588 -14.39 -9.04 -19.05
C LEU A 588 -13.64 -7.93 -18.31
N ASP A 589 -12.89 -8.31 -17.29
CA ASP A 589 -11.92 -7.45 -16.60
C ASP A 589 -10.65 -7.30 -17.45
N GLU A 590 -10.52 -6.16 -18.13
CA GLU A 590 -9.42 -5.88 -19.05
C GLU A 590 -8.18 -5.33 -18.34
N THR A 591 -7.01 -5.83 -18.72
CA THR A 591 -5.73 -5.37 -18.16
C THR A 591 -5.48 -3.89 -18.50
N GLY A 592 -5.32 -3.06 -17.45
CA GLY A 592 -5.01 -1.64 -17.61
C GLY A 592 -6.24 -0.75 -17.86
N VAL A 593 -7.45 -1.31 -17.80
CA VAL A 593 -8.71 -0.56 -17.91
C VAL A 593 -9.38 -0.52 -16.54
N SER A 594 -10.01 0.61 -16.19
CA SER A 594 -10.76 0.71 -14.94
C SER A 594 -12.00 -0.16 -14.98
N ALA A 595 -12.10 -1.11 -14.05
CA ALA A 595 -13.24 -2.02 -13.96
C ALA A 595 -14.48 -1.41 -13.27
N LYS A 596 -14.46 -0.11 -12.93
CA LYS A 596 -15.53 0.56 -12.16
C LYS A 596 -16.89 0.47 -12.85
N GLU A 597 -16.96 0.84 -14.13
CA GLU A 597 -18.23 0.86 -14.89
C GLU A 597 -18.80 -0.53 -15.11
N ILE A 598 -17.95 -1.48 -15.47
CA ILE A 598 -18.31 -2.89 -15.67
C ILE A 598 -18.90 -3.46 -14.37
N ARG A 599 -18.23 -3.21 -13.24
CA ARG A 599 -18.67 -3.66 -11.93
C ARG A 599 -20.05 -3.08 -11.55
N GLU A 600 -20.25 -1.79 -11.74
CA GLU A 600 -21.53 -1.13 -11.42
C GLU A 600 -22.69 -1.68 -12.28
N LYS A 601 -22.44 -1.93 -13.57
CA LYS A 601 -23.42 -2.58 -14.46
C LYS A 601 -23.73 -4.02 -14.00
N PHE A 602 -22.70 -4.80 -13.70
CA PHE A 602 -22.85 -6.17 -13.21
C PHE A 602 -23.67 -6.23 -11.91
N PHE A 603 -23.39 -5.36 -10.94
CA PHE A 603 -24.13 -5.28 -9.68
C PHE A 603 -25.59 -4.93 -9.90
N ARG A 604 -25.87 -3.92 -10.71
CA ARG A 604 -27.24 -3.49 -11.01
C ARG A 604 -28.08 -4.63 -11.58
N ILE A 605 -27.50 -5.45 -12.46
CA ILE A 605 -28.20 -6.61 -13.04
C ILE A 605 -28.57 -7.62 -11.95
N GLY A 606 -27.63 -7.96 -11.05
CA GLY A 606 -27.88 -8.93 -9.98
C GLY A 606 -28.89 -8.42 -8.95
N GLU A 607 -28.81 -7.15 -8.56
CA GLU A 607 -29.75 -6.50 -7.65
C GLU A 607 -31.18 -6.47 -8.20
N GLN A 608 -31.33 -6.40 -9.52
CA GLN A 608 -32.62 -6.47 -10.22
C GLN A 608 -33.15 -7.91 -10.40
N GLY A 609 -32.47 -8.91 -9.84
CA GLY A 609 -32.81 -10.32 -10.01
C GLY A 609 -32.43 -10.89 -11.39
N GLY A 610 -31.63 -10.16 -12.16
CA GLY A 610 -31.09 -10.61 -13.43
C GLY A 610 -29.86 -11.50 -13.27
N LYS A 611 -29.33 -11.94 -14.41
CA LYS A 611 -28.16 -12.81 -14.50
C LYS A 611 -27.17 -12.26 -15.50
N ALA A 612 -25.94 -12.07 -15.04
CA ALA A 612 -24.79 -11.73 -15.87
C ALA A 612 -23.57 -12.55 -15.45
N LEU A 613 -22.59 -12.59 -16.35
CA LEU A 613 -21.31 -13.24 -16.14
C LEU A 613 -20.19 -12.19 -16.04
N LEU A 614 -19.40 -12.23 -14.98
CA LEU A 614 -18.17 -11.46 -14.85
C LEU A 614 -16.96 -12.40 -14.95
N VAL A 615 -16.15 -12.21 -15.97
CA VAL A 615 -14.90 -12.93 -16.18
C VAL A 615 -13.71 -12.06 -15.79
N THR A 616 -12.90 -12.55 -14.85
CA THR A 616 -11.70 -11.86 -14.34
C THR A 616 -10.59 -12.88 -14.06
N TYR A 617 -9.50 -12.45 -13.45
CA TYR A 617 -8.37 -13.27 -13.07
C TYR A 617 -7.96 -13.02 -11.61
N LEU A 618 -7.38 -14.02 -10.95
CA LEU A 618 -7.11 -13.99 -9.49
C LEU A 618 -6.21 -12.83 -9.03
N TRP A 619 -5.36 -12.33 -9.93
CA TRP A 619 -4.42 -11.23 -9.69
C TRP A 619 -4.91 -9.89 -10.27
N GLY A 620 -6.19 -9.81 -10.65
CA GLY A 620 -6.82 -8.60 -11.23
C GLY A 620 -7.40 -7.67 -10.17
N THR A 621 -7.78 -6.45 -10.58
CA THR A 621 -8.26 -5.42 -9.65
C THR A 621 -9.61 -5.74 -9.03
N LEU A 622 -10.46 -6.52 -9.72
CA LEU A 622 -11.76 -6.96 -9.22
C LEU A 622 -11.68 -8.11 -8.19
N SER A 623 -10.48 -8.65 -7.95
CA SER A 623 -10.25 -9.66 -6.92
C SER A 623 -10.13 -9.08 -5.51
N GLU A 624 -9.79 -7.78 -5.37
CA GLU A 624 -9.49 -7.12 -4.10
C GLU A 624 -10.54 -6.07 -3.71
N GLY A 625 -10.91 -6.01 -2.43
CA GLY A 625 -11.73 -4.92 -1.86
C GLY A 625 -13.19 -4.82 -2.30
N VAL A 626 -13.64 -5.56 -3.32
CA VAL A 626 -14.99 -5.46 -3.88
C VAL A 626 -16.03 -6.26 -3.07
N ASP A 627 -17.23 -5.70 -2.83
CA ASP A 627 -18.34 -6.34 -2.11
C ASP A 627 -19.48 -6.81 -3.03
N PHE A 628 -19.77 -8.12 -3.02
CA PHE A 628 -20.77 -8.77 -3.89
C PHE A 628 -22.01 -9.28 -3.12
N ARG A 629 -22.32 -8.68 -1.97
CA ARG A 629 -23.56 -8.93 -1.19
C ARG A 629 -24.83 -8.61 -1.98
N ASP A 630 -25.98 -8.97 -1.42
CA ASP A 630 -27.31 -8.51 -1.87
C ASP A 630 -27.65 -8.91 -3.31
N SER A 631 -27.47 -10.19 -3.64
CA SER A 631 -27.71 -10.75 -4.99
C SER A 631 -26.75 -10.26 -6.08
N ARG A 632 -25.72 -9.48 -5.76
CA ARG A 632 -24.70 -9.04 -6.73
C ARG A 632 -23.84 -10.19 -7.26
N GLY A 633 -23.71 -11.29 -6.52
CA GLY A 633 -23.09 -12.55 -6.97
C GLY A 633 -23.64 -13.76 -6.23
N ARG A 634 -23.93 -14.85 -6.94
CA ARG A 634 -24.48 -16.10 -6.37
C ARG A 634 -23.57 -17.30 -6.55
N THR A 635 -22.73 -17.27 -7.58
CA THR A 635 -21.79 -18.34 -7.86
C THR A 635 -20.42 -17.77 -8.16
N VAL A 636 -19.39 -18.32 -7.52
CA VAL A 636 -17.99 -18.04 -7.85
C VAL A 636 -17.34 -19.31 -8.34
N ILE A 637 -16.61 -19.17 -9.44
CA ILE A 637 -15.89 -20.26 -10.08
C ILE A 637 -14.42 -19.86 -10.18
N VAL A 638 -13.53 -20.68 -9.64
CA VAL A 638 -12.08 -20.50 -9.76
C VAL A 638 -11.55 -21.59 -10.69
N VAL A 639 -11.02 -21.18 -11.84
CA VAL A 639 -10.52 -22.08 -12.88
C VAL A 639 -9.01 -22.21 -12.77
N GLY A 640 -8.56 -23.42 -12.42
CA GLY A 640 -7.15 -23.71 -12.18
C GLY A 640 -6.63 -23.18 -10.84
N VAL A 641 -5.35 -23.42 -10.60
CA VAL A 641 -4.58 -22.83 -9.50
C VAL A 641 -3.80 -21.64 -10.07
N GLY A 642 -4.25 -20.43 -9.78
CA GLY A 642 -3.63 -19.20 -10.30
C GLY A 642 -2.35 -18.84 -9.56
N TYR A 643 -1.28 -19.58 -9.82
CA TYR A 643 0.05 -19.20 -9.34
C TYR A 643 0.44 -17.81 -9.84
N PRO A 644 1.17 -17.02 -9.03
CA PRO A 644 1.76 -15.79 -9.52
C PRO A 644 2.70 -16.09 -10.69
N ALA A 645 2.95 -15.09 -11.52
CA ALA A 645 3.93 -15.23 -12.59
C ALA A 645 5.30 -15.56 -11.99
N LEU A 646 5.89 -16.69 -12.38
CA LEU A 646 7.21 -17.14 -11.92
C LEU A 646 8.33 -16.34 -12.60
N ASN A 647 8.38 -15.05 -12.25
CA ASN A 647 9.43 -14.12 -12.66
C ASN A 647 10.60 -14.13 -11.67
N ASP A 648 11.65 -13.40 -12.00
CA ASP A 648 12.87 -13.35 -11.16
C ASP A 648 12.60 -12.78 -9.77
N ARG A 649 11.63 -11.86 -9.63
CA ARG A 649 11.19 -11.32 -8.33
C ARG A 649 10.64 -12.42 -7.42
N ILE A 650 9.70 -13.23 -7.93
CA ILE A 650 9.12 -14.33 -7.15
C ILE A 650 10.18 -15.37 -6.80
N LYS A 651 11.06 -15.72 -7.74
CA LYS A 651 12.18 -16.64 -7.47
C LYS A 651 13.16 -16.08 -6.43
N ALA A 652 13.39 -14.77 -6.42
CA ALA A 652 14.24 -14.14 -5.41
C ALA A 652 13.58 -14.13 -4.02
N VAL A 653 12.25 -13.97 -3.94
CA VAL A 653 11.51 -14.15 -2.69
C VAL A 653 11.54 -15.61 -2.24
N GLU A 654 11.33 -16.56 -3.15
CA GLU A 654 11.44 -18.01 -2.90
C GLU A 654 12.82 -18.37 -2.33
N SER A 655 13.90 -17.95 -2.98
CA SER A 655 15.29 -18.12 -2.51
C SER A 655 15.55 -17.50 -1.14
N ALA A 656 15.02 -16.29 -0.90
CA ALA A 656 15.13 -15.66 0.41
C ALA A 656 14.35 -16.44 1.49
N TYR A 657 13.19 -17.00 1.15
CA TYR A 657 12.38 -17.81 2.07
C TYR A 657 13.00 -19.18 2.35
N ASP A 658 13.61 -19.83 1.36
CA ASP A 658 14.38 -21.06 1.57
C ASP A 658 15.48 -20.87 2.62
N THR A 659 16.10 -19.69 2.65
CA THR A 659 17.13 -19.34 3.64
C THR A 659 16.56 -19.16 5.05
N VAL A 660 15.32 -18.66 5.16
CA VAL A 660 14.67 -18.37 6.46
C VAL A 660 13.97 -19.59 7.04
N PHE A 661 13.27 -20.37 6.22
CA PHE A 661 12.40 -21.46 6.65
C PHE A 661 13.03 -22.85 6.44
N GLY A 662 14.04 -22.95 5.59
CA GLY A 662 14.67 -24.22 5.21
C GLY A 662 14.51 -24.49 3.71
N CYS A 663 15.46 -25.26 3.17
CA CYS A 663 15.50 -25.57 1.74
C CYS A 663 14.24 -26.33 1.29
N GLY A 664 13.52 -25.78 0.30
CA GLY A 664 12.30 -26.34 -0.26
C GLY A 664 11.02 -25.67 0.25
N GLU A 665 11.09 -24.94 1.35
CA GLU A 665 9.96 -24.23 1.96
C GLU A 665 9.66 -22.89 1.26
N GLY A 666 10.61 -22.38 0.47
CA GLY A 666 10.47 -21.14 -0.28
C GLY A 666 9.28 -21.18 -1.24
N TRP A 667 9.09 -22.30 -1.96
CA TRP A 667 7.95 -22.48 -2.86
C TRP A 667 6.61 -22.43 -2.10
N GLU A 668 6.56 -23.07 -0.93
CA GLU A 668 5.37 -23.10 -0.08
C GLU A 668 4.97 -21.67 0.34
N PHE A 669 5.88 -20.93 0.97
CA PHE A 669 5.55 -19.62 1.52
C PHE A 669 5.50 -18.48 0.49
N ALA A 670 6.31 -18.54 -0.57
CA ALA A 670 6.36 -17.48 -1.58
C ALA A 670 5.32 -17.65 -2.69
N VAL A 671 4.87 -18.89 -2.95
CA VAL A 671 4.00 -19.21 -4.10
C VAL A 671 2.69 -19.86 -3.65
N GLN A 672 2.73 -20.99 -2.92
CA GLN A 672 1.51 -21.74 -2.56
C GLN A 672 0.59 -20.95 -1.63
N VAL A 673 1.11 -20.49 -0.49
CA VAL A 673 0.33 -19.77 0.52
C VAL A 673 -0.34 -18.52 -0.07
N PRO A 674 0.36 -17.62 -0.81
CA PRO A 674 -0.28 -16.48 -1.47
C PRO A 674 -1.34 -16.88 -2.49
N THR A 675 -1.12 -17.95 -3.25
CA THR A 675 -2.12 -18.43 -4.21
C THR A 675 -3.39 -18.92 -3.51
N ILE A 676 -3.27 -19.73 -2.47
CA ILE A 676 -4.42 -20.23 -1.73
C ILE A 676 -5.14 -19.11 -0.99
N ARG A 677 -4.39 -18.13 -0.49
CA ARG A 677 -4.94 -16.89 0.05
C ARG A 677 -5.83 -16.18 -0.98
N LYS A 678 -5.38 -16.02 -2.23
CA LYS A 678 -6.18 -15.42 -3.31
C LYS A 678 -7.42 -16.23 -3.67
N VAL A 679 -7.31 -17.56 -3.69
CA VAL A 679 -8.47 -18.44 -3.93
C VAL A 679 -9.51 -18.30 -2.80
N ARG A 680 -9.08 -18.30 -1.54
CA ARG A 680 -9.95 -18.09 -0.37
C ARG A 680 -10.62 -16.71 -0.42
N GLN A 681 -9.91 -15.67 -0.82
CA GLN A 681 -10.47 -14.33 -1.00
C GLN A 681 -11.54 -14.28 -2.09
N ALA A 682 -11.31 -14.95 -3.22
CA ALA A 682 -12.30 -15.10 -4.29
C ALA A 682 -13.56 -15.85 -3.81
N MET A 683 -13.37 -16.96 -3.09
CA MET A 683 -14.47 -17.74 -2.49
C MET A 683 -15.30 -16.91 -1.50
N GLY A 684 -14.64 -16.10 -0.67
CA GLY A 684 -15.28 -15.19 0.30
C GLY A 684 -15.97 -13.97 -0.32
N ARG A 685 -16.06 -13.87 -1.65
CA ARG A 685 -16.81 -12.81 -2.33
C ARG A 685 -18.31 -13.09 -2.37
N VAL A 686 -18.75 -14.35 -2.43
CA VAL A 686 -20.16 -14.73 -2.66
C VAL A 686 -20.97 -14.92 -1.38
N VAL A 687 -20.36 -15.37 -0.29
CA VAL A 687 -21.07 -15.57 1.00
C VAL A 687 -20.43 -14.68 2.05
N ARG A 688 -21.14 -13.64 2.50
CA ARG A 688 -20.59 -12.60 3.38
C ARG A 688 -21.40 -12.24 4.61
N SER A 689 -22.62 -12.75 4.73
CA SER A 689 -23.43 -12.65 5.94
C SER A 689 -24.03 -14.01 6.27
N PRO A 690 -24.51 -14.23 7.50
CA PRO A 690 -25.23 -15.45 7.86
C PRO A 690 -26.48 -15.69 7.02
N GLU A 691 -27.08 -14.60 6.50
CA GLU A 691 -28.28 -14.69 5.67
C GLU A 691 -27.99 -14.95 4.19
N ASP A 692 -26.76 -14.68 3.75
CA ASP A 692 -26.36 -14.83 2.36
C ASP A 692 -26.15 -16.30 1.98
N TYR A 693 -26.25 -16.59 0.70
CA TYR A 693 -26.09 -17.94 0.17
C TYR A 693 -25.48 -17.94 -1.23
N GLY A 694 -24.73 -19.01 -1.53
CA GLY A 694 -24.18 -19.20 -2.85
C GLY A 694 -23.25 -20.39 -2.99
N VAL A 695 -22.79 -20.59 -4.22
CA VAL A 695 -21.97 -21.75 -4.61
C VAL A 695 -20.55 -21.32 -4.93
N ARG A 696 -19.58 -22.10 -4.47
CA ARG A 696 -18.14 -21.94 -4.70
C ARG A 696 -17.64 -23.16 -5.47
N ILE A 697 -17.12 -22.95 -6.68
CA ILE A 697 -16.66 -24.04 -7.56
C ILE A 697 -15.17 -23.87 -7.80
N LEU A 698 -14.39 -24.89 -7.48
CA LEU A 698 -12.95 -24.97 -7.73
C LEU A 698 -12.72 -25.97 -8.86
N LEU A 699 -12.46 -25.47 -10.06
CA LEU A 699 -12.24 -26.26 -11.28
C LEU A 699 -10.75 -26.57 -11.45
N ASP A 700 -10.26 -27.53 -10.68
CA ASP A 700 -8.95 -28.19 -10.87
C ASP A 700 -8.87 -29.42 -9.95
N SER A 701 -8.43 -30.58 -10.47
CA SER A 701 -8.21 -31.78 -9.65
C SER A 701 -7.19 -31.58 -8.51
N ARG A 702 -6.34 -30.54 -8.56
CA ARG A 702 -5.43 -30.19 -7.45
C ARG A 702 -6.14 -29.73 -6.18
N TYR A 703 -7.39 -29.28 -6.27
CA TYR A 703 -8.21 -28.93 -5.11
C TYR A 703 -8.90 -30.14 -4.46
N GLN A 704 -8.89 -31.31 -5.11
CA GLN A 704 -9.62 -32.48 -4.62
C GLN A 704 -8.89 -33.19 -3.49
N GLY A 705 -9.63 -33.54 -2.43
CA GLY A 705 -9.10 -34.29 -1.30
C GLY A 705 -8.72 -35.72 -1.68
N SER A 706 -9.53 -36.37 -2.51
CA SER A 706 -9.27 -37.73 -3.03
C SER A 706 -7.98 -37.82 -3.85
N GLN A 707 -7.57 -36.74 -4.50
CA GLN A 707 -6.38 -36.69 -5.35
C GLN A 707 -5.14 -36.18 -4.61
N ALA A 708 -5.27 -35.70 -3.37
CA ALA A 708 -4.17 -35.06 -2.64
C ALA A 708 -2.92 -35.95 -2.54
N ARG A 709 -3.10 -37.22 -2.13
CA ARG A 709 -1.99 -38.20 -2.04
C ARG A 709 -1.35 -38.51 -3.39
N LYS A 710 -2.14 -38.59 -4.45
CA LYS A 710 -1.67 -38.93 -5.81
C LYS A 710 -0.88 -37.78 -6.42
N LEU A 711 -1.32 -36.54 -6.19
CA LEU A 711 -0.67 -35.33 -6.70
C LEU A 711 0.52 -34.90 -5.84
N GLY A 712 0.59 -35.34 -4.58
CA GLY A 712 1.68 -35.01 -3.66
C GLY A 712 1.87 -33.50 -3.56
N LYS A 713 3.11 -33.02 -3.79
CA LYS A 713 3.47 -31.59 -3.77
C LYS A 713 2.71 -30.70 -4.76
N PHE A 714 2.00 -31.28 -5.73
CA PHE A 714 1.18 -30.54 -6.69
C PHE A 714 -0.27 -30.36 -6.23
N SER A 715 -0.71 -31.09 -5.20
CA SER A 715 -1.99 -30.82 -4.56
C SER A 715 -1.93 -29.51 -3.81
N VAL A 716 -3.04 -28.77 -3.84
CA VAL A 716 -3.20 -27.57 -3.04
C VAL A 716 -4.24 -27.72 -1.93
N PHE A 717 -4.87 -28.90 -1.83
CA PHE A 717 -5.92 -29.18 -0.87
C PHE A 717 -5.46 -28.96 0.58
N ASP A 718 -4.27 -29.47 0.93
CA ASP A 718 -3.76 -29.45 2.31
C ASP A 718 -3.34 -28.05 2.81
N TYR A 719 -3.23 -27.07 1.92
CA TYR A 719 -2.95 -25.67 2.28
C TYR A 719 -4.21 -24.90 2.70
N PHE A 720 -5.41 -25.45 2.48
CA PHE A 720 -6.63 -24.88 3.03
C PHE A 720 -6.77 -25.24 4.52
N PRO A 721 -7.33 -24.33 5.34
CA PRO A 721 -7.60 -24.64 6.73
C PRO A 721 -8.45 -25.91 6.90
N PRO A 722 -8.22 -26.70 7.98
CA PRO A 722 -8.99 -27.91 8.25
C PRO A 722 -10.52 -27.69 8.25
N GLU A 723 -10.97 -26.53 8.72
CA GLU A 723 -12.38 -26.16 8.74
C GLU A 723 -12.97 -26.04 7.32
N GLU A 724 -12.24 -25.41 6.40
CA GLU A 724 -12.69 -25.20 5.01
C GLU A 724 -12.59 -26.50 4.20
N ARG A 725 -11.54 -27.30 4.40
CA ARG A 725 -11.38 -28.60 3.73
C ARG A 725 -12.56 -29.54 3.97
N LYS A 726 -13.19 -29.46 5.14
CA LYS A 726 -14.40 -30.23 5.47
C LYS A 726 -15.64 -29.80 4.68
N GLU A 727 -15.62 -28.67 3.97
CA GLU A 727 -16.73 -28.23 3.13
C GLU A 727 -16.59 -28.72 1.68
N PHE A 728 -15.40 -29.20 1.28
CA PHE A 728 -15.13 -29.55 -0.10
C PHE A 728 -15.82 -30.87 -0.45
N ILE A 729 -16.54 -30.87 -1.56
CA ILE A 729 -17.16 -32.05 -2.16
C ILE A 729 -16.46 -32.30 -3.48
N ASP A 730 -15.82 -33.46 -3.61
CA ASP A 730 -15.17 -33.88 -4.85
C ASP A 730 -16.25 -34.28 -5.88
N VAL A 731 -16.23 -33.69 -7.07
CA VAL A 731 -17.29 -33.84 -8.08
C VAL A 731 -16.70 -34.05 -9.47
N ALA A 732 -17.32 -34.88 -10.30
CA ALA A 732 -16.93 -34.99 -11.71
C ALA A 732 -17.51 -33.84 -12.55
N PRO A 733 -16.85 -33.40 -13.65
CA PRO A 733 -17.28 -32.24 -14.44
C PRO A 733 -18.76 -32.23 -14.86
N LYS A 734 -19.30 -33.39 -15.24
CA LYS A 734 -20.69 -33.58 -15.69
C LYS A 734 -21.74 -33.35 -14.59
N ASP A 735 -21.39 -33.58 -13.32
CA ASP A 735 -22.35 -33.60 -12.20
C ASP A 735 -22.40 -32.25 -11.46
N ALA A 736 -21.47 -31.33 -11.79
CA ALA A 736 -21.38 -30.02 -11.17
C ALA A 736 -22.65 -29.18 -11.37
N GLY A 737 -23.27 -29.23 -12.56
CA GLY A 737 -24.51 -28.50 -12.86
C GLY A 737 -25.69 -28.97 -12.00
N SER A 738 -25.89 -30.28 -11.87
CA SER A 738 -26.99 -30.87 -11.09
C SER A 738 -26.90 -30.49 -9.61
N LEU A 739 -25.71 -30.57 -9.00
CA LEU A 739 -25.52 -30.19 -7.60
C LEU A 739 -25.74 -28.68 -7.35
N VAL A 740 -25.38 -27.84 -8.32
CA VAL A 740 -25.67 -26.39 -8.26
C VAL A 740 -27.18 -26.15 -8.30
N GLU A 741 -27.89 -26.82 -9.20
CA GLU A 741 -29.34 -26.70 -9.35
C GLU A 741 -30.06 -27.17 -8.08
N ASP A 742 -29.71 -28.35 -7.56
CA ASP A 742 -30.29 -28.92 -6.33
C ASP A 742 -30.08 -27.99 -5.12
N PHE A 743 -28.91 -27.37 -5.00
CA PHE A 743 -28.62 -26.43 -3.92
C PHE A 743 -29.53 -25.19 -3.99
N PHE A 744 -29.64 -24.55 -5.15
CA PHE A 744 -30.48 -23.37 -5.28
C PHE A 744 -31.98 -23.69 -5.19
N ALA A 745 -32.41 -24.87 -5.64
CA ALA A 745 -33.77 -25.37 -5.44
C ALA A 745 -34.10 -25.57 -3.95
N HIS A 746 -33.16 -26.12 -3.17
CA HIS A 746 -33.33 -26.31 -1.74
C HIS A 746 -33.43 -24.97 -0.99
N ILE A 747 -32.54 -24.02 -1.29
CA ILE A 747 -32.54 -22.70 -0.65
C ILE A 747 -33.82 -21.90 -0.96
N THR A 748 -34.34 -22.00 -2.18
CA THR A 748 -35.57 -21.28 -2.57
C THR A 748 -36.84 -21.90 -1.98
N ALA A 749 -36.83 -23.18 -1.63
CA ALA A 749 -37.91 -23.85 -0.94
C ALA A 749 -38.03 -23.42 0.55
N ASP A 750 -36.93 -23.03 1.19
CA ASP A 750 -36.83 -22.62 2.60
C ASP A 750 -37.22 -21.14 2.88
N ASN A 751 -37.85 -20.43 1.92
CA ASN A 751 -38.18 -19.01 2.07
C ASN A 751 -39.40 -18.79 3.02
N PRO A 752 -39.34 -17.90 4.04
CA PRO A 752 -40.23 -17.90 5.21
C PRO A 752 -41.57 -17.17 4.98
N LYS A 753 -42.38 -17.65 4.03
CA LYS A 753 -43.81 -17.24 3.91
C LYS A 753 -44.81 -18.40 3.93
N LYS A 754 -44.40 -19.55 4.47
CA LYS A 754 -45.30 -20.64 4.83
C LYS A 754 -44.94 -21.21 6.20
N GLU A 755 -45.10 -20.39 7.24
CA GLU A 755 -45.36 -20.93 8.59
C GLU A 755 -46.80 -21.45 8.60
N GLU A 756 -46.96 -22.73 8.28
CA GLU A 756 -48.03 -23.62 8.73
C GLU A 756 -47.87 -24.93 7.94
N LEU A 757 -46.93 -25.78 8.36
CA LEU A 757 -46.89 -27.24 8.18
C LEU A 757 -45.50 -27.80 8.55
N GLU A 758 -44.96 -27.44 9.72
CA GLU A 758 -43.88 -28.23 10.32
C GLU A 758 -44.49 -29.30 11.25
N SER A 759 -44.80 -30.44 10.66
CA SER A 759 -44.65 -31.71 11.37
C SER A 759 -44.32 -32.81 10.36
N GLN A 760 -43.11 -33.36 10.50
CA GLN A 760 -42.59 -34.56 9.81
C GLN A 760 -42.06 -34.37 8.38
N ALA A 761 -40.83 -33.83 8.22
CA ALA A 761 -39.80 -34.33 7.29
C ALA A 761 -38.52 -33.44 7.33
N SER A 762 -37.79 -33.46 8.44
CA SER A 762 -36.39 -32.98 8.46
C SER A 762 -35.48 -34.12 7.97
N SER A 763 -35.48 -34.39 6.67
CA SER A 763 -34.37 -35.10 6.03
C SER A 763 -33.36 -34.03 5.60
N ARG A 764 -32.31 -33.80 6.39
CA ARG A 764 -31.14 -33.03 5.95
C ARG A 764 -30.63 -33.64 4.64
N LEU A 765 -30.72 -32.92 3.54
CA LEU A 765 -30.12 -33.33 2.27
C LEU A 765 -28.60 -33.33 2.45
N ASP A 766 -28.00 -34.52 2.49
CA ASP A 766 -26.55 -34.68 2.54
C ASP A 766 -25.99 -34.62 1.11
N PHE A 767 -25.53 -33.44 0.71
CA PHE A 767 -24.91 -33.21 -0.60
C PHE A 767 -23.67 -34.10 -0.83
N ARG A 768 -23.00 -34.60 0.23
CA ARG A 768 -21.92 -35.58 0.07
C ARG A 768 -22.47 -36.94 -0.34
N SER A 769 -23.52 -37.42 0.34
CA SER A 769 -24.18 -38.66 -0.06
C SER A 769 -24.75 -38.59 -1.47
N LEU A 770 -25.21 -37.41 -1.91
CA LEU A 770 -25.67 -37.20 -3.29
C LEU A 770 -24.50 -37.24 -4.28
N ALA A 771 -23.38 -36.58 -3.98
CA ALA A 771 -22.18 -36.62 -4.81
C ALA A 771 -21.51 -38.01 -4.85
N GLU A 772 -21.61 -38.82 -3.79
CA GLU A 772 -21.11 -40.21 -3.78
C GLU A 772 -22.00 -41.17 -4.61
N LYS A 773 -23.27 -40.81 -4.82
CA LYS A 773 -24.22 -41.60 -5.64
C LYS A 773 -24.12 -41.29 -7.14
N LEU A 774 -23.70 -40.08 -7.49
CA LEU A 774 -23.45 -39.61 -8.87
C LEU A 774 -22.06 -40.04 -9.35
#